data_AF-A0A095Z8N6-F1
#
_entry.id   AF-A0A095Z8N6-F1
#
_cell.length_a   1.000
_cell.length_b   1.000
_cell.length_c   1.000
_cell.angle_alpha   90.00
_cell.angle_beta   90.00
_cell.angle_gamma   90.00
#
_symmetry.space_group_name_H-M   'P 1'
#
loop_
_entity.id
_entity.type
_entity.pdbx_description
1 polymer ?
#
loop_
_entity_poly.entity_id
_entity_poly.type
_entity_poly.pdbx_seq_one_letter_code
_entity_poly.pdbx_strand_id
1 'polypeptide(L)'
;MNDSTADEALLLAIDGPSGTGKSTVSRAVAEHLGAKYLDTGAMYRVATLWVLRRGIGPADEDAVVAATADLPLTISDDPRSTEVILDGEDVSGEIRGPEVTRNVSAVSAIPAVRENLVELQRRLAAEAGRCVVEGRDIGTVVLPDVPAKVFMTAAAEVRARRRYDQDIAAGREADYDTVLADVVRRDELDSSRKTSPLRPADDAVVLDTSDMDIEEVIDHILDVVEAGYPGSVDGDPLADDSTGTEYIRADLDGAHEDPEAGLDRAIADHETVIAEAIARAEAGELGEDEDWADLEEAFSVLGGATDEEEALPTVAIVGRPNVGKSTMVNRFIGRREAVVEDFPGVTRDRISYLGDWAGRRFWVQDTGGWDPDAKGLNASIARQAEAAMETADVIIMVVDTTVGVTATDEMMARRLQRADQPVILAANKFESDSQLGDVAEFWSLGLGEPHPTSALHGRGNADVMDQVVRSFPDVPRAQAQPQGPRRVAIVGKPNVGKSSLLNKISGEDRAVVSDIAGTTVDPVDSLVQLDSEVWRFVDTAGIRKKTKTAQGHEFYASLRTRSAIDNSEVVIFLVDSSEPITEQDQRVLRMILDSGRALVVAYNKWDLMDEDRRDLLEREIDLQLSHVPWARRVNISAKTGRALQKLEPAMLEALDSWDRRIPTSRLNTWLRTVLQVVPPPLRGGRLPRVLFATQASTRPPVIVLFTTGFLEHGYRRFLERRLREEFGFEGSPVRIAVRVREKRGRK
;
A
#
# COMPACT_ATOMS: atom_id res chain seq x y z
N MET A 1 -60.02 -6.22 -11.09
CA MET A 1 -59.40 -6.57 -12.38
C MET A 1 -58.00 -6.00 -12.27
N ASN A 2 -57.03 -6.89 -12.07
CA ASN A 2 -55.61 -6.55 -12.13
C ASN A 2 -55.34 -6.05 -13.55
N ASP A 3 -54.98 -4.79 -13.66
CA ASP A 3 -54.30 -4.29 -14.84
C ASP A 3 -52.83 -4.65 -14.62
N SER A 4 -52.38 -5.72 -15.28
CA SER A 4 -50.98 -6.09 -15.33
C SER A 4 -50.26 -4.94 -16.04
N THR A 5 -49.64 -4.06 -15.25
CA THR A 5 -48.66 -3.10 -15.75
C THR A 5 -47.70 -3.87 -16.64
N ALA A 6 -47.62 -3.48 -17.91
CA ALA A 6 -46.66 -4.04 -18.84
C ALA A 6 -45.29 -4.05 -18.15
N ASP A 7 -44.65 -5.21 -18.12
CA ASP A 7 -43.32 -5.45 -17.57
C ASP A 7 -42.34 -4.57 -18.39
N GLU A 8 -42.16 -3.31 -17.98
CA GLU A 8 -41.23 -2.41 -18.64
C GLU A 8 -39.83 -3.02 -18.52
N ALA A 9 -39.16 -3.16 -19.65
CA ALA A 9 -37.83 -3.73 -19.72
C ALA A 9 -36.87 -2.91 -18.83
N LEU A 10 -36.44 -3.49 -17.71
CA LEU A 10 -35.50 -2.88 -16.77
C LEU A 10 -34.08 -3.06 -17.31
N LEU A 11 -33.51 -2.00 -17.85
CA LEU A 11 -32.15 -1.99 -18.37
C LEU A 11 -31.31 -1.01 -17.56
N LEU A 12 -30.27 -1.52 -16.92
CA LEU A 12 -29.32 -0.72 -16.14
C LEU A 12 -27.98 -0.67 -16.89
N ALA A 13 -27.51 0.54 -17.19
CA ALA A 13 -26.18 0.77 -17.75
C ALA A 13 -25.18 1.09 -16.64
N ILE A 14 -24.11 0.31 -16.52
CA ILE A 14 -23.00 0.57 -15.57
C ILE A 14 -21.69 0.76 -16.34
N ASP A 15 -21.19 1.98 -16.37
CA ASP A 15 -19.94 2.35 -17.03
C ASP A 15 -18.81 2.67 -16.04
N GLY A 16 -17.57 2.61 -16.51
CA GLY A 16 -16.43 3.17 -15.77
C GLY A 16 -15.08 2.56 -16.13
N PRO A 17 -13.97 3.16 -15.67
CA PRO A 17 -12.62 2.66 -15.92
C PRO A 17 -12.37 1.28 -15.29
N SER A 18 -11.36 0.55 -15.76
CA SER A 18 -10.97 -0.74 -15.19
C SER A 18 -10.58 -0.62 -13.71
N GLY A 19 -10.92 -1.62 -12.88
CA GLY A 19 -10.55 -1.69 -11.47
C GLY A 19 -11.49 -0.97 -10.48
N THR A 20 -12.58 -0.37 -10.95
CA THR A 20 -13.61 0.25 -10.08
C THR A 20 -14.50 -0.74 -9.33
N GLY A 21 -14.41 -2.05 -9.61
CA GLY A 21 -15.29 -3.06 -9.00
C GLY A 21 -16.59 -3.35 -9.76
N LYS A 22 -16.80 -2.74 -10.94
CA LYS A 22 -17.99 -2.94 -11.80
C LYS A 22 -18.46 -4.39 -11.89
N SER A 23 -17.62 -5.32 -12.34
CA SER A 23 -18.03 -6.72 -12.57
C SER A 23 -18.58 -7.41 -11.33
N THR A 24 -18.02 -7.12 -10.16
CA THR A 24 -18.49 -7.68 -8.89
C THR A 24 -19.83 -7.07 -8.51
N VAL A 25 -19.92 -5.74 -8.56
CA VAL A 25 -21.11 -4.98 -8.16
C VAL A 25 -22.28 -5.24 -9.12
N SER A 26 -22.06 -5.19 -10.44
CA SER A 26 -23.07 -5.43 -11.46
C SER A 26 -23.73 -6.79 -11.33
N ARG A 27 -22.96 -7.84 -10.98
CA ARG A 27 -23.51 -9.18 -10.73
C ARG A 27 -24.38 -9.21 -9.48
N ALA A 28 -23.91 -8.63 -8.38
CA ALA A 28 -24.68 -8.57 -7.14
C ALA A 28 -25.99 -7.78 -7.31
N VAL A 29 -25.94 -6.64 -8.02
CA VAL A 29 -27.13 -5.85 -8.39
C VAL A 29 -28.06 -6.67 -9.29
N ALA A 30 -27.53 -7.39 -10.28
CA ALA A 30 -28.35 -8.24 -11.16
C ALA A 30 -29.05 -9.35 -10.36
N GLU A 31 -28.36 -10.00 -9.42
CA GLU A 31 -28.96 -11.00 -8.53
C GLU A 31 -30.07 -10.39 -7.67
N HIS A 32 -29.81 -9.21 -7.07
CA HIS A 32 -30.77 -8.52 -6.23
C HIS A 32 -32.05 -8.14 -7.01
N LEU A 33 -31.91 -7.71 -8.26
CA LEU A 33 -33.00 -7.31 -9.13
C LEU A 33 -33.68 -8.48 -9.87
N GLY A 34 -33.19 -9.71 -9.70
CA GLY A 34 -33.61 -10.86 -10.51
C GLY A 34 -33.39 -10.65 -12.02
N ALA A 35 -32.37 -9.88 -12.38
CA ALA A 35 -32.03 -9.48 -13.74
C ALA A 35 -30.91 -10.35 -14.32
N LYS A 36 -30.84 -10.39 -15.65
CA LYS A 36 -29.69 -10.93 -16.40
C LYS A 36 -28.47 -9.99 -16.27
N TYR A 37 -27.29 -10.52 -16.56
CA TYR A 37 -26.03 -9.78 -16.54
C TYR A 37 -25.30 -9.89 -17.87
N LEU A 38 -24.80 -8.78 -18.40
CA LEU A 38 -24.02 -8.74 -19.65
C LEU A 38 -22.67 -8.05 -19.46
N ASP A 39 -21.59 -8.84 -19.49
CA ASP A 39 -20.19 -8.36 -19.49
C ASP A 39 -19.75 -8.02 -20.92
N THR A 40 -19.90 -6.75 -21.31
CA THR A 40 -19.45 -6.31 -22.65
C THR A 40 -17.92 -6.31 -22.78
N GLY A 41 -17.20 -6.21 -21.67
CA GLY A 41 -15.74 -6.29 -21.64
C GLY A 41 -15.22 -7.66 -22.07
N ALA A 42 -15.91 -8.73 -21.68
CA ALA A 42 -15.64 -10.08 -22.15
C ALA A 42 -15.81 -10.22 -23.67
N MET A 43 -16.82 -9.59 -24.28
CA MET A 43 -17.04 -9.62 -25.73
C MET A 43 -15.84 -9.08 -26.52
N TYR A 44 -15.31 -7.92 -26.13
CA TYR A 44 -14.13 -7.33 -26.77
C TYR A 44 -12.87 -8.19 -26.57
N ARG A 45 -12.74 -8.85 -25.42
CA ARG A 45 -11.63 -9.77 -25.14
C ARG A 45 -11.73 -11.04 -25.98
N VAL A 46 -12.93 -11.57 -26.20
CA VAL A 46 -13.17 -12.69 -27.12
C VAL A 46 -12.82 -12.30 -28.55
N ALA A 47 -13.28 -11.14 -29.02
CA ALA A 47 -12.93 -10.65 -30.35
C ALA A 47 -11.41 -10.52 -30.53
N THR A 48 -10.72 -10.06 -29.48
CA THR A 48 -9.25 -9.99 -29.46
C THR A 48 -8.62 -11.38 -29.51
N LEU A 49 -9.11 -12.33 -28.71
CA LEU A 49 -8.62 -13.71 -28.73
C LEU A 49 -8.82 -14.37 -30.09
N TRP A 50 -9.97 -14.15 -30.73
CA TRP A 50 -10.31 -14.69 -32.05
C TRP A 50 -9.37 -14.21 -33.15
N VAL A 51 -8.97 -12.94 -33.09
CA VAL A 51 -7.96 -12.32 -33.96
C VAL A 51 -6.59 -12.94 -33.71
N LEU A 52 -6.17 -13.05 -32.45
CA LEU A 52 -4.86 -13.61 -32.07
C LEU A 52 -4.71 -15.08 -32.45
N ARG A 53 -5.73 -15.92 -32.21
CA ARG A 53 -5.73 -17.34 -32.61
C ARG A 53 -5.58 -17.55 -34.12
N ARG A 54 -5.91 -16.53 -34.94
CA ARG A 54 -5.73 -16.53 -36.41
C ARG A 54 -4.38 -15.99 -36.87
N GLY A 55 -3.52 -15.57 -35.94
CA GLY A 55 -2.24 -14.94 -36.25
C GLY A 55 -2.40 -13.57 -36.90
N ILE A 56 -3.56 -12.92 -36.74
CA ILE A 56 -3.82 -11.58 -37.27
C ILE A 56 -3.22 -10.56 -36.30
N GLY A 57 -2.37 -9.68 -36.82
CA GLY A 57 -1.79 -8.59 -36.03
C GLY A 57 -2.86 -7.57 -35.62
N PRO A 58 -2.95 -7.14 -34.34
CA PRO A 58 -3.94 -6.15 -33.89
C PRO A 58 -3.83 -4.76 -34.55
N ALA A 59 -2.75 -4.50 -35.29
CA ALA A 59 -2.55 -3.28 -36.07
C ALA A 59 -3.05 -3.38 -37.52
N ASP A 60 -3.43 -4.58 -37.99
CA ASP A 60 -4.00 -4.79 -39.32
C ASP A 60 -5.52 -4.61 -39.25
N GLU A 61 -5.98 -3.36 -39.31
CA GLU A 61 -7.39 -3.02 -39.11
C GLU A 61 -8.31 -3.76 -40.08
N ASP A 62 -7.95 -3.86 -41.36
CA ASP A 62 -8.77 -4.52 -42.39
C ASP A 62 -8.93 -6.02 -42.09
N ALA A 63 -7.83 -6.70 -41.73
CA ALA A 63 -7.89 -8.11 -41.37
C ALA A 63 -8.64 -8.36 -40.05
N VAL A 64 -8.50 -7.47 -39.07
CA VAL A 64 -9.24 -7.52 -37.80
C VAL A 64 -10.74 -7.35 -38.03
N VAL A 65 -11.14 -6.38 -38.87
CA VAL A 65 -12.55 -6.15 -39.21
C VAL A 65 -13.15 -7.36 -39.92
N ALA A 66 -12.43 -7.91 -40.91
CA ALA A 66 -12.88 -9.11 -41.63
C ALA A 66 -13.04 -10.32 -40.69
N ALA A 67 -12.11 -10.50 -39.74
CA ALA A 67 -12.17 -11.61 -38.79
C ALA A 67 -13.27 -11.47 -37.74
N THR A 68 -13.64 -10.24 -37.37
CA THR A 68 -14.63 -9.96 -36.32
C THR A 68 -16.05 -9.73 -36.85
N ALA A 69 -16.25 -9.77 -38.17
CA ALA A 69 -17.57 -9.64 -38.80
C ALA A 69 -18.53 -10.80 -38.48
N ASP A 70 -17.99 -12.01 -38.30
CA ASP A 70 -18.75 -13.21 -37.92
C ASP A 70 -18.05 -13.89 -36.74
N LEU A 71 -18.26 -13.32 -35.54
CA LEU A 71 -17.63 -13.79 -34.30
C LEU A 71 -18.53 -14.87 -33.64
N PRO A 72 -18.12 -16.16 -33.61
CA PRO A 72 -18.92 -17.24 -33.04
C PRO A 72 -18.82 -17.24 -31.51
N LEU A 73 -19.44 -16.24 -30.89
CA LEU A 73 -19.41 -15.96 -29.46
C LEU A 73 -20.77 -16.28 -28.81
N THR A 74 -20.73 -16.98 -27.68
CA THR A 74 -21.85 -17.10 -26.74
C THR A 74 -21.40 -16.70 -25.35
N ILE A 75 -22.14 -15.81 -24.69
CA ILE A 75 -21.85 -15.33 -23.33
C ILE A 75 -23.01 -15.73 -22.42
N SER A 76 -22.69 -16.23 -21.23
CA SER A 76 -23.67 -16.47 -20.18
C SER A 76 -24.33 -15.17 -19.72
N ASP A 77 -25.65 -15.16 -19.62
CA ASP A 77 -26.45 -14.06 -19.09
C ASP A 77 -26.78 -14.24 -17.59
N ASP A 78 -26.36 -15.35 -16.98
CA ASP A 78 -26.50 -15.65 -15.55
C ASP A 78 -25.42 -14.88 -14.75
N PRO A 79 -25.81 -14.01 -13.79
CA PRO A 79 -24.85 -13.29 -12.95
C PRO A 79 -23.93 -14.19 -12.11
N ARG A 80 -24.28 -15.46 -11.90
CA ARG A 80 -23.47 -16.45 -11.16
C ARG A 80 -22.43 -17.14 -12.02
N SER A 81 -22.48 -16.97 -13.34
CA SER A 81 -21.60 -17.64 -14.29
C SER A 81 -20.69 -16.64 -14.98
N THR A 82 -19.42 -17.04 -15.17
CA THR A 82 -18.45 -16.30 -15.98
C THR A 82 -18.16 -16.97 -17.32
N GLU A 83 -19.00 -17.94 -17.70
CA GLU A 83 -18.82 -18.77 -18.88
C GLU A 83 -18.91 -17.95 -20.17
N VAL A 84 -17.91 -18.14 -21.03
CA VAL A 84 -17.80 -17.52 -22.34
C VAL A 84 -17.31 -18.55 -23.34
N ILE A 85 -18.14 -18.84 -24.34
CA ILE A 85 -17.88 -19.84 -25.37
C ILE A 85 -17.48 -19.13 -26.67
N LEU A 86 -16.36 -19.55 -27.26
CA LEU A 86 -15.90 -19.14 -28.58
C LEU A 86 -15.73 -20.38 -29.46
N ASP A 87 -16.48 -20.45 -30.56
CA ASP A 87 -16.44 -21.57 -31.51
C ASP A 87 -16.68 -22.96 -30.85
N GLY A 88 -17.55 -22.99 -29.84
CA GLY A 88 -17.88 -24.21 -29.09
C GLY A 88 -16.91 -24.56 -27.95
N GLU A 89 -15.85 -23.78 -27.73
CA GLU A 89 -14.88 -23.96 -26.64
C GLU A 89 -15.09 -22.93 -25.52
N ASP A 90 -15.01 -23.35 -24.26
CA ASP A 90 -14.96 -22.43 -23.12
C ASP A 90 -13.59 -21.70 -23.09
N VAL A 91 -13.63 -20.39 -23.31
CA VAL A 91 -12.46 -19.51 -23.34
C VAL A 91 -12.39 -18.57 -22.13
N SER A 92 -13.19 -18.80 -21.10
CA SER A 92 -13.32 -17.92 -19.92
C SER A 92 -11.97 -17.60 -19.25
N GLY A 93 -11.08 -18.58 -19.14
CA GLY A 93 -9.72 -18.35 -18.60
C GLY A 93 -8.83 -17.56 -19.58
N GLU A 94 -8.84 -17.94 -20.85
CA GLU A 94 -7.91 -17.45 -21.87
C GLU A 94 -8.13 -15.97 -22.22
N ILE A 95 -9.39 -15.52 -22.25
CA ILE A 95 -9.74 -14.10 -22.50
C ILE A 95 -9.23 -13.15 -21.41
N ARG A 96 -8.88 -13.69 -20.23
CA ARG A 96 -8.30 -12.95 -19.09
C ARG A 96 -6.77 -13.06 -19.05
N GLY A 97 -6.17 -13.82 -19.96
CA GLY A 97 -4.73 -13.99 -20.07
C GLY A 97 -3.96 -12.72 -20.44
N PRO A 98 -2.63 -12.74 -20.25
CA PRO A 98 -1.76 -11.58 -20.49
C PRO A 98 -1.71 -11.16 -21.96
N GLU A 99 -1.80 -12.11 -22.90
CA GLU A 99 -1.74 -11.82 -24.33
C GLU A 99 -2.96 -11.04 -24.82
N VAL A 100 -4.17 -11.48 -24.44
CA VAL A 100 -5.42 -10.76 -24.74
C VAL A 100 -5.44 -9.40 -24.05
N THR A 101 -5.01 -9.35 -22.79
CA THR A 101 -4.96 -8.11 -22.00
C THR A 101 -4.04 -7.04 -22.61
N ARG A 102 -2.94 -7.43 -23.25
CA ARG A 102 -2.04 -6.49 -23.95
C ARG A 102 -2.64 -5.91 -25.24
N ASN A 103 -3.51 -6.66 -25.92
CA ASN A 103 -3.97 -6.33 -27.27
C ASN A 103 -5.42 -5.82 -27.34
N VAL A 104 -6.24 -6.03 -26.30
CA VAL A 104 -7.68 -5.68 -26.31
C VAL A 104 -7.94 -4.20 -26.56
N SER A 105 -7.08 -3.31 -26.07
CA SER A 105 -7.23 -1.87 -26.29
C SER A 105 -7.08 -1.49 -27.76
N ALA A 106 -6.17 -2.14 -28.50
CA ALA A 106 -5.98 -1.89 -29.93
C ALA A 106 -7.18 -2.37 -30.75
N VAL A 107 -7.62 -3.62 -30.52
CA VAL A 107 -8.77 -4.19 -31.23
C VAL A 107 -10.07 -3.42 -30.94
N SER A 108 -10.32 -3.07 -29.67
CA SER A 108 -11.54 -2.33 -29.26
C SER A 108 -11.56 -0.87 -29.71
N ALA A 109 -10.44 -0.31 -30.20
CA ALA A 109 -10.37 1.04 -30.73
C ALA A 109 -10.82 1.12 -32.20
N ILE A 110 -10.91 -0.02 -32.91
CA ILE A 110 -11.28 -0.07 -34.33
C ILE A 110 -12.79 0.18 -34.47
N PRO A 111 -13.23 1.24 -35.18
CA PRO A 111 -14.65 1.63 -35.24
C PRO A 111 -15.59 0.54 -35.73
N ALA A 112 -15.23 -0.18 -36.80
CA ALA A 112 -16.07 -1.24 -37.37
C ALA A 112 -16.22 -2.46 -36.45
N VAL A 113 -15.18 -2.81 -35.67
CA VAL A 113 -15.30 -3.85 -34.63
C VAL A 113 -16.27 -3.43 -33.54
N ARG A 114 -16.24 -2.14 -33.14
CA ARG A 114 -17.21 -1.61 -32.16
C ARG A 114 -18.63 -1.66 -32.70
N GLU A 115 -18.84 -1.25 -33.94
CA GLU A 115 -20.16 -1.27 -34.59
C GLU A 115 -20.79 -2.67 -34.54
N ASN A 116 -20.06 -3.70 -34.97
CA ASN A 116 -20.51 -5.10 -34.94
C ASN A 116 -20.87 -5.56 -33.51
N LEU A 117 -20.03 -5.25 -32.53
CA LEU A 117 -20.24 -5.68 -31.14
C LEU A 117 -21.35 -4.89 -30.43
N VAL A 118 -21.52 -3.61 -30.74
CA VAL A 118 -22.60 -2.78 -30.16
C VAL A 118 -23.97 -3.26 -30.63
N GLU A 119 -24.11 -3.66 -31.90
CA GLU A 119 -25.35 -4.26 -32.40
C GLU A 119 -25.69 -5.56 -31.65
N LEU A 120 -24.69 -6.42 -31.44
CA LEU A 120 -24.84 -7.65 -30.67
C LEU A 120 -25.22 -7.37 -29.20
N GLN A 121 -24.57 -6.40 -28.55
CA GLN A 121 -24.85 -5.99 -27.16
C GLN A 121 -26.29 -5.51 -27.00
N ARG A 122 -26.76 -4.64 -27.90
CA ARG A 122 -28.14 -4.12 -27.89
C ARG A 122 -29.16 -5.24 -28.06
N ARG A 123 -28.90 -6.18 -28.97
CA ARG A 123 -29.79 -7.32 -29.20
C ARG A 123 -29.88 -8.21 -27.96
N LEU A 124 -28.76 -8.57 -27.35
CA LEU A 124 -28.73 -9.40 -26.13
C LEU A 124 -29.41 -8.71 -24.94
N ALA A 125 -29.17 -7.40 -24.75
CA ALA A 125 -29.84 -6.63 -23.69
C ALA A 125 -31.37 -6.57 -23.90
N ALA A 126 -31.82 -6.37 -25.15
CA ALA A 126 -33.24 -6.33 -25.47
C ALA A 126 -33.93 -7.69 -25.32
N GLU A 127 -33.27 -8.80 -25.71
CA GLU A 127 -33.80 -10.16 -25.55
C GLU A 127 -33.93 -10.58 -24.08
N ALA A 128 -33.07 -10.06 -23.20
CA ALA A 128 -33.08 -10.39 -21.77
C ALA A 128 -34.25 -9.78 -20.98
N GLY A 129 -34.85 -8.68 -21.47
CA GLY A 129 -35.93 -7.95 -20.80
C GLY A 129 -35.50 -7.18 -19.55
N ARG A 130 -35.00 -7.87 -18.52
CA ARG A 130 -34.39 -7.27 -17.32
C ARG A 130 -32.90 -7.57 -17.31
N CYS A 131 -32.04 -6.55 -17.48
CA CYS A 131 -30.61 -6.76 -17.67
C CYS A 131 -29.74 -5.64 -17.09
N VAL A 132 -28.68 -6.02 -16.38
CA VAL A 132 -27.57 -5.13 -15.99
C VAL A 132 -26.45 -5.29 -17.01
N VAL A 133 -26.16 -4.22 -17.75
CA VAL A 133 -25.16 -4.20 -18.80
C VAL A 133 -23.97 -3.36 -18.35
N GLU A 134 -22.80 -3.98 -18.25
CA GLU A 134 -21.58 -3.28 -17.82
C GLU A 134 -20.60 -3.05 -18.96
N GLY A 135 -19.90 -1.93 -18.90
CA GLY A 135 -18.85 -1.62 -19.85
C GLY A 135 -18.15 -0.29 -19.60
N ARG A 136 -17.83 0.39 -20.70
CA ARG A 136 -17.09 1.66 -20.73
C ARG A 136 -17.86 2.78 -21.44
N ASP A 137 -18.80 2.42 -22.31
CA ASP A 137 -19.62 3.32 -23.11
C ASP A 137 -21.07 2.82 -23.26
N ILE A 138 -21.58 2.07 -22.26
CA ILE A 138 -22.93 1.54 -22.25
C ILE A 138 -23.95 2.68 -22.27
N GLY A 139 -23.92 3.59 -21.31
CA GLY A 139 -24.87 4.70 -21.19
C GLY A 139 -24.68 5.81 -22.23
N THR A 140 -23.55 5.82 -22.95
CA THR A 140 -23.28 6.82 -24.00
C THR A 140 -23.52 6.31 -25.42
N VAL A 141 -23.34 5.01 -25.67
CA VAL A 141 -23.35 4.42 -27.01
C VAL A 141 -24.29 3.23 -27.11
N VAL A 142 -24.21 2.26 -26.19
CA VAL A 142 -24.98 1.00 -26.32
C VAL A 142 -26.45 1.21 -25.97
N LEU A 143 -26.71 1.79 -24.81
CA LEU A 143 -28.02 2.04 -24.20
C LEU A 143 -28.15 3.54 -23.85
N PRO A 144 -28.15 4.46 -24.83
CA PRO A 144 -28.18 5.90 -24.56
C PRO A 144 -29.53 6.42 -24.08
N ASP A 145 -30.59 5.63 -24.14
CA ASP A 145 -31.95 6.08 -23.82
C ASP A 145 -32.53 5.41 -22.56
N VAL A 146 -31.75 4.61 -21.84
CA VAL A 146 -32.24 3.92 -20.62
C VAL A 146 -32.32 4.89 -19.43
N PRO A 147 -33.35 4.80 -18.58
CA PRO A 147 -33.57 5.74 -17.49
C PRO A 147 -32.61 5.56 -16.29
N ALA A 148 -31.97 4.39 -16.15
CA ALA A 148 -31.01 4.11 -15.09
C ALA A 148 -29.59 3.94 -15.66
N LYS A 149 -28.71 4.92 -15.38
CA LYS A 149 -27.30 4.92 -15.83
C LYS A 149 -26.39 5.31 -14.68
N VAL A 150 -25.37 4.49 -14.44
CA VAL A 150 -24.35 4.73 -13.42
C VAL A 150 -22.98 4.78 -14.09
N PHE A 151 -22.19 5.79 -13.75
CA PHE A 151 -20.77 5.83 -14.09
C PHE A 151 -19.96 5.67 -12.81
N MET A 152 -19.44 4.46 -12.59
CA MET A 152 -18.57 4.16 -11.46
C MET A 152 -17.18 4.71 -11.71
N THR A 153 -16.67 5.50 -10.78
CA THR A 153 -15.30 5.99 -10.77
C THR A 153 -14.58 5.57 -9.48
N ALA A 154 -13.26 5.66 -9.50
CA ALA A 154 -12.41 5.59 -8.32
C ALA A 154 -11.05 6.17 -8.66
N ALA A 155 -10.33 6.66 -7.65
CA ALA A 155 -8.95 7.10 -7.80
C ALA A 155 -8.11 6.00 -8.47
N ALA A 156 -7.19 6.39 -9.37
CA ALA A 156 -6.35 5.43 -10.10
C ALA A 156 -5.53 4.56 -9.13
N GLU A 157 -5.13 5.13 -8.00
CA GLU A 157 -4.45 4.49 -6.89
C GLU A 157 -5.31 3.41 -6.23
N VAL A 158 -6.59 3.70 -5.96
CA VAL A 158 -7.53 2.72 -5.39
C VAL A 158 -7.76 1.57 -6.37
N ARG A 159 -7.91 1.87 -7.67
CA ARG A 159 -8.10 0.86 -8.71
C ARG A 159 -6.86 0.01 -8.94
N ALA A 160 -5.69 0.63 -8.89
CA ALA A 160 -4.41 -0.05 -8.95
C ALA A 160 -4.18 -0.92 -7.72
N ARG A 161 -4.60 -0.47 -6.53
CA ARG A 161 -4.51 -1.23 -5.28
C ARG A 161 -5.36 -2.48 -5.35
N ARG A 162 -6.66 -2.32 -5.64
CA ARG A 162 -7.59 -3.43 -5.89
C ARG A 162 -7.05 -4.41 -6.92
N ARG A 163 -6.42 -3.92 -7.99
CA ARG A 163 -5.85 -4.77 -9.04
C ARG A 163 -4.58 -5.49 -8.61
N TYR A 164 -3.70 -4.81 -7.90
CA TYR A 164 -2.50 -5.38 -7.32
C TYR A 164 -2.86 -6.48 -6.34
N ASP A 165 -3.78 -6.21 -5.41
CA ASP A 165 -4.24 -7.18 -4.42
C ASP A 165 -4.87 -8.42 -5.10
N GLN A 166 -5.65 -8.22 -6.18
CA GLN A 166 -6.18 -9.31 -7.01
C GLN A 166 -5.10 -10.13 -7.73
N ASP A 167 -4.04 -9.50 -8.21
CA ASP A 167 -2.95 -10.20 -8.88
C ASP A 167 -2.11 -11.00 -7.86
N ILE A 168 -1.84 -10.43 -6.68
CA ILE A 168 -1.18 -11.13 -5.57
C ILE A 168 -2.02 -12.31 -5.08
N ALA A 169 -3.31 -12.11 -4.84
CA ALA A 169 -4.21 -13.16 -4.36
C ALA A 169 -4.34 -14.33 -5.36
N ALA A 170 -4.27 -14.03 -6.65
CA ALA A 170 -4.26 -15.07 -7.69
C ALA A 170 -2.87 -15.68 -7.95
N GLY A 171 -1.91 -15.46 -7.06
CA GLY A 171 -0.55 -16.01 -7.11
C GLY A 171 0.30 -15.47 -8.26
N ARG A 172 -0.06 -14.33 -8.85
CA ARG A 172 0.73 -13.67 -9.90
C ARG A 172 1.70 -12.69 -9.28
N GLU A 173 2.94 -12.69 -9.76
CA GLU A 173 3.87 -11.62 -9.43
C GLU A 173 3.38 -10.31 -10.05
N ALA A 174 3.05 -9.34 -9.20
CA ALA A 174 2.64 -8.00 -9.59
C ALA A 174 3.45 -6.97 -8.84
N ASP A 175 3.78 -5.86 -9.52
CA ASP A 175 4.43 -4.69 -8.96
C ASP A 175 3.41 -3.55 -8.96
N TYR A 176 3.12 -2.96 -7.79
CA TYR A 176 2.05 -1.98 -7.68
C TYR A 176 2.28 -0.77 -8.59
N ASP A 177 3.52 -0.31 -8.72
CA ASP A 177 3.85 0.84 -9.57
C ASP A 177 3.62 0.53 -11.05
N THR A 178 3.97 -0.68 -11.48
CA THR A 178 3.65 -1.19 -12.83
C THR A 178 2.15 -1.30 -13.06
N VAL A 179 1.41 -1.83 -12.07
CA VAL A 179 -0.06 -1.93 -12.13
C VAL A 179 -0.70 -0.55 -12.22
N LEU A 180 -0.25 0.42 -11.41
CA LEU A 180 -0.73 1.79 -11.41
C LEU A 180 -0.41 2.52 -12.72
N ALA A 181 0.82 2.40 -13.21
CA ALA A 181 1.20 2.95 -14.52
C ALA A 181 0.34 2.36 -15.65
N ASP A 182 0.04 1.07 -15.60
CA ASP A 182 -0.85 0.43 -16.55
C ASP A 182 -2.31 0.89 -16.43
N VAL A 183 -2.82 1.10 -15.21
CA VAL A 183 -4.16 1.66 -14.97
C VAL A 183 -4.26 3.06 -15.58
N VAL A 184 -3.32 3.96 -15.25
CA VAL A 184 -3.31 5.34 -15.76
C VAL A 184 -3.16 5.37 -17.28
N ARG A 185 -2.21 4.60 -17.83
CA ARG A 185 -1.99 4.51 -19.27
C ARG A 185 -3.24 4.03 -20.01
N ARG A 186 -3.97 3.06 -19.45
CA ARG A 186 -5.23 2.57 -20.03
C ARG A 186 -6.31 3.63 -19.99
N ASP A 187 -6.46 4.37 -18.88
CA ASP A 187 -7.45 5.42 -18.79
C ASP A 187 -7.18 6.55 -19.79
N GLU A 188 -5.92 6.97 -19.93
CA GLU A 188 -5.52 7.92 -20.98
C GLU A 188 -5.86 7.40 -22.38
N LEU A 189 -5.48 6.15 -22.68
CA LEU A 189 -5.78 5.51 -23.95
C LEU A 189 -7.27 5.30 -24.19
N ASP A 190 -8.09 5.14 -23.16
CA ASP A 190 -9.54 4.91 -23.26
C ASP A 190 -10.31 6.23 -23.38
N SER A 191 -9.91 7.26 -22.64
CA SER A 191 -10.55 8.59 -22.66
C SER A 191 -10.13 9.43 -23.87
N SER A 192 -8.92 9.23 -24.44
CA SER A 192 -8.44 10.01 -25.60
C SER A 192 -8.82 9.45 -26.97
N ARG A 193 -9.60 8.35 -27.03
CA ARG A 193 -10.00 7.74 -28.30
C ARG A 193 -10.94 8.64 -29.09
N LYS A 194 -10.81 8.60 -30.43
CA LYS A 194 -11.71 9.32 -31.33
C LYS A 194 -13.13 8.75 -31.34
N THR A 195 -13.27 7.44 -31.13
CA THR A 195 -14.55 6.72 -31.15
C THR A 195 -14.81 6.15 -29.76
N SER A 196 -16.01 6.41 -29.22
CA SER A 196 -16.46 5.98 -27.88
C SER A 196 -15.43 6.24 -26.76
N PRO A 197 -15.03 7.50 -26.51
CA PRO A 197 -14.13 7.80 -25.41
C PRO A 197 -14.77 7.43 -24.06
N LEU A 198 -13.97 6.94 -23.11
CA LEU A 198 -14.41 6.69 -21.75
C LEU A 198 -14.81 8.03 -21.08
N ARG A 199 -16.12 8.22 -20.90
CA ARG A 199 -16.73 9.35 -20.22
C ARG A 199 -18.13 9.00 -19.70
N PRO A 200 -18.62 9.64 -18.64
CA PRO A 200 -20.01 9.51 -18.23
C PRO A 200 -20.97 10.01 -19.32
N ALA A 201 -22.15 9.39 -19.41
CA ALA A 201 -23.27 9.97 -20.15
C ALA A 201 -23.78 11.22 -19.43
N ASP A 202 -24.36 12.16 -20.17
CA ASP A 202 -24.78 13.46 -19.61
C ASP A 202 -25.83 13.32 -18.49
N ASP A 203 -26.61 12.23 -18.53
CA ASP A 203 -27.65 11.87 -17.56
C ASP A 203 -27.25 10.71 -16.63
N ALA A 204 -25.98 10.28 -16.64
CA ALA A 204 -25.50 9.24 -15.73
C ALA A 204 -25.22 9.76 -14.32
N VAL A 205 -25.57 8.96 -13.31
CA VAL A 205 -25.17 9.20 -11.92
C VAL A 205 -23.72 8.76 -11.75
N VAL A 206 -22.84 9.72 -11.43
CA VAL A 206 -21.42 9.42 -11.18
C VAL A 206 -21.23 8.96 -9.74
N LEU A 207 -20.77 7.73 -9.56
CA LEU A 207 -20.57 7.10 -8.25
C LEU A 207 -19.07 6.88 -8.00
N ASP A 208 -18.49 7.63 -7.05
CA ASP A 208 -17.09 7.45 -6.64
C ASP A 208 -16.97 6.37 -5.57
N THR A 209 -16.43 5.23 -5.97
CA THR A 209 -16.28 4.03 -5.12
C THR A 209 -14.98 4.02 -4.32
N SER A 210 -14.22 5.12 -4.28
CA SER A 210 -12.88 5.14 -3.67
C SER A 210 -12.90 4.76 -2.18
N ASP A 211 -13.90 5.26 -1.44
CA ASP A 211 -14.02 5.12 0.02
C ASP A 211 -15.31 4.40 0.45
N MET A 212 -15.97 3.69 -0.48
CA MET A 212 -17.21 2.96 -0.23
C MET A 212 -16.96 1.46 -0.17
N ASP A 213 -17.66 0.76 0.72
CA ASP A 213 -17.71 -0.69 0.68
C ASP A 213 -18.65 -1.20 -0.44
N ILE A 214 -18.64 -2.52 -0.69
CA ILE A 214 -19.42 -3.10 -1.79
C ILE A 214 -20.94 -2.98 -1.53
N GLU A 215 -21.38 -3.06 -0.27
CA GLU A 215 -22.80 -2.98 0.09
C GLU A 215 -23.32 -1.55 -0.14
N GLU A 216 -22.57 -0.53 0.30
CA GLU A 216 -22.87 0.88 0.06
C GLU A 216 -22.97 1.20 -1.43
N VAL A 217 -22.06 0.64 -2.25
CA VAL A 217 -22.09 0.82 -3.71
C VAL A 217 -23.32 0.15 -4.33
N ILE A 218 -23.70 -1.05 -3.87
CA ILE A 218 -24.90 -1.75 -4.34
C ILE A 218 -26.15 -0.93 -4.00
N ASP A 219 -26.30 -0.49 -2.75
CA ASP A 219 -27.44 0.30 -2.29
C ASP A 219 -27.61 1.59 -3.12
N HIS A 220 -26.50 2.31 -3.36
CA HIS A 220 -26.52 3.50 -4.21
C HIS A 220 -26.96 3.22 -5.65
N ILE A 221 -26.59 2.06 -6.20
CA ILE A 221 -27.02 1.67 -7.56
C ILE A 221 -28.50 1.28 -7.56
N LEU A 222 -28.97 0.58 -6.52
CA LEU A 222 -30.39 0.26 -6.36
C LEU A 222 -31.25 1.52 -6.24
N ASP A 223 -30.78 2.56 -5.54
CA ASP A 223 -31.44 3.86 -5.49
C ASP A 223 -31.58 4.50 -6.89
N VAL A 224 -30.55 4.38 -7.74
CA VAL A 224 -30.60 4.87 -9.13
C VAL A 224 -31.59 4.06 -9.97
N VAL A 225 -31.64 2.75 -9.76
CA VAL A 225 -32.61 1.87 -10.43
C VAL A 225 -34.04 2.22 -10.01
N GLU A 226 -34.30 2.39 -8.72
CA GLU A 226 -35.61 2.77 -8.20
C GLU A 226 -36.03 4.16 -8.70
N ALA A 227 -35.10 5.10 -8.83
CA ALA A 227 -35.39 6.42 -9.40
C ALA A 227 -35.75 6.36 -10.90
N GLY A 228 -35.07 5.48 -11.67
CA GLY A 228 -35.32 5.29 -13.10
C GLY A 228 -36.53 4.38 -13.40
N TYR A 229 -36.81 3.44 -12.50
CA TYR A 229 -37.85 2.43 -12.58
C TYR A 229 -38.56 2.29 -11.21
N PRO A 230 -39.50 3.19 -10.86
CA PRO A 230 -40.15 3.16 -9.55
C PRO A 230 -40.95 1.87 -9.30
N GLY A 231 -40.79 1.29 -8.11
CA GLY A 231 -41.40 0.04 -7.67
C GLY A 231 -40.67 -1.21 -8.19
N SER A 232 -39.43 -1.07 -8.67
CA SER A 232 -38.65 -2.18 -9.21
C SER A 232 -37.75 -2.88 -8.19
N VAL A 233 -37.48 -2.23 -7.05
CA VAL A 233 -36.63 -2.74 -5.95
C VAL A 233 -37.44 -3.36 -4.79
N ASP A 234 -38.77 -3.17 -4.75
CA ASP A 234 -39.63 -3.74 -3.70
C ASP A 234 -39.93 -5.24 -3.93
N GLY A 235 -39.09 -6.11 -3.36
CA GLY A 235 -39.31 -7.55 -3.19
C GLY A 235 -38.70 -8.06 -1.87
N ASP A 236 -39.53 -8.65 -1.02
CA ASP A 236 -39.21 -9.16 0.34
C ASP A 236 -37.90 -10.00 0.39
N PRO A 237 -36.85 -9.60 1.15
CA PRO A 237 -35.57 -10.33 1.18
C PRO A 237 -35.58 -11.63 1.99
N LEU A 238 -36.72 -12.15 2.47
CA LEU A 238 -36.75 -13.31 3.38
C LEU A 238 -38.01 -14.18 3.21
N ALA A 239 -38.04 -15.07 2.22
CA ALA A 239 -38.90 -16.26 2.24
C ALA A 239 -38.51 -17.33 1.20
N ASP A 240 -37.44 -18.09 1.42
CA ASP A 240 -37.50 -19.56 1.36
C ASP A 240 -36.28 -20.18 2.09
N ASP A 241 -36.54 -21.30 2.73
CA ASP A 241 -35.79 -21.92 3.80
C ASP A 241 -34.66 -22.83 3.26
N SER A 242 -33.58 -22.96 4.04
CA SER A 242 -32.57 -24.03 3.97
C SER A 242 -31.62 -24.11 2.75
N THR A 243 -30.61 -23.24 2.70
CA THR A 243 -29.20 -23.65 2.55
C THR A 243 -28.32 -22.43 2.87
N GLY A 244 -27.39 -22.57 3.82
CA GLY A 244 -26.40 -21.55 4.08
C GLY A 244 -25.54 -21.32 2.84
N THR A 245 -25.44 -20.07 2.39
CA THR A 245 -24.51 -19.68 1.34
C THR A 245 -23.36 -18.93 2.01
N GLU A 246 -22.25 -19.64 2.18
CA GLU A 246 -20.93 -19.05 2.40
C GLU A 246 -20.65 -18.06 1.28
N TYR A 247 -20.54 -16.77 1.60
CA TYR A 247 -19.93 -15.81 0.72
C TYR A 247 -18.45 -16.18 0.57
N ILE A 248 -18.01 -16.37 -0.68
CA ILE A 248 -16.62 -16.68 -1.05
C ILE A 248 -15.72 -15.55 -0.54
N ARG A 249 -15.10 -15.80 0.62
CA ARG A 249 -14.11 -14.96 1.32
C ARG A 249 -12.70 -15.53 1.16
N ALA A 250 -12.44 -16.21 0.05
CA ALA A 250 -11.12 -16.70 -0.29
C ALA A 250 -10.56 -15.82 -1.41
N ASP A 251 -9.32 -15.39 -1.24
CA ASP A 251 -8.47 -14.71 -2.22
C ASP A 251 -8.44 -13.17 -2.15
N LEU A 252 -8.14 -12.61 -0.97
CA LEU A 252 -7.43 -11.33 -0.82
C LEU A 252 -6.73 -11.28 0.55
N ASP A 253 -5.58 -11.94 0.70
CA ASP A 253 -4.69 -11.72 1.85
C ASP A 253 -3.21 -11.72 1.44
N GLY A 254 -2.54 -10.59 1.72
CA GLY A 254 -1.08 -10.37 1.67
C GLY A 254 -0.64 -9.31 0.64
N ALA A 255 0.17 -8.28 0.94
CA ALA A 255 0.73 -7.80 2.20
C ALA A 255 1.17 -6.32 2.02
N HIS A 256 0.34 -5.39 2.48
CA HIS A 256 0.80 -4.18 3.17
C HIS A 256 -0.16 -4.05 4.34
N GLU A 257 0.37 -4.02 5.56
CA GLU A 257 -0.44 -3.85 6.76
C GLU A 257 -1.23 -2.56 6.63
N ASP A 258 -2.54 -2.71 6.44
CA ASP A 258 -3.49 -1.72 6.89
C ASP A 258 -3.10 -1.37 8.35
N PRO A 259 -2.91 -0.10 8.71
CA PRO A 259 -2.68 0.28 10.10
C PRO A 259 -3.79 -0.26 11.02
N GLU A 260 -5.01 -0.47 10.50
CA GLU A 260 -6.07 -1.21 11.19
C GLU A 260 -5.76 -2.71 11.26
N ALA A 261 -5.22 -3.35 10.22
CA ALA A 261 -4.76 -4.76 10.26
C ALA A 261 -3.62 -5.01 11.26
N GLY A 262 -2.67 -4.08 11.40
CA GLY A 262 -1.62 -4.15 12.42
C GLY A 262 -2.21 -4.02 13.84
N LEU A 263 -3.16 -3.11 14.01
CA LEU A 263 -3.93 -2.96 15.25
C LEU A 263 -4.85 -4.17 15.53
N ASP A 264 -5.46 -4.76 14.51
CA ASP A 264 -6.33 -5.93 14.59
C ASP A 264 -5.53 -7.17 14.96
N ARG A 265 -4.38 -7.38 14.33
CA ARG A 265 -3.45 -8.47 14.66
C ARG A 265 -2.95 -8.34 16.10
N ALA A 266 -2.55 -7.14 16.49
CA ALA A 266 -2.14 -6.81 17.84
C ALA A 266 -3.22 -7.07 18.91
N ILE A 267 -4.47 -6.71 18.61
CA ILE A 267 -5.64 -6.98 19.44
C ILE A 267 -5.92 -8.49 19.49
N ALA A 268 -5.77 -9.20 18.38
CA ALA A 268 -5.95 -10.65 18.30
C ALA A 268 -4.89 -11.39 19.14
N ASP A 269 -3.63 -10.96 19.07
CA ASP A 269 -2.52 -11.56 19.83
C ASP A 269 -2.70 -11.41 21.35
N HIS A 270 -3.47 -10.40 21.79
CA HIS A 270 -3.74 -10.10 23.20
C HIS A 270 -5.22 -10.25 23.58
N GLU A 271 -6.00 -11.02 22.81
CA GLU A 271 -7.45 -11.16 22.98
C GLU A 271 -7.84 -11.62 24.40
N THR A 272 -7.04 -12.48 25.01
CA THR A 272 -7.26 -13.00 26.38
C THR A 272 -7.15 -11.90 27.44
N VAL A 273 -6.08 -11.11 27.40
CA VAL A 273 -5.87 -9.98 28.33
C VAL A 273 -6.97 -8.94 28.17
N ILE A 274 -7.35 -8.64 26.92
CA ILE A 274 -8.43 -7.70 26.61
C ILE A 274 -9.78 -8.23 27.12
N ALA A 275 -10.07 -9.52 26.94
CA ALA A 275 -11.32 -10.13 27.41
C ALA A 275 -11.43 -10.13 28.94
N GLU A 276 -10.34 -10.38 29.65
CA GLU A 276 -10.29 -10.31 31.12
C GLU A 276 -10.48 -8.87 31.63
N ALA A 277 -9.83 -7.89 30.99
CA ALA A 277 -10.02 -6.48 31.31
C ALA A 277 -11.47 -6.02 31.06
N ILE A 278 -12.08 -6.44 29.95
CA ILE A 278 -13.52 -6.18 29.68
C ILE A 278 -14.39 -6.76 30.79
N ALA A 279 -14.12 -8.00 31.22
CA ALA A 279 -14.90 -8.65 32.28
C ALA A 279 -14.78 -7.92 33.62
N ARG A 280 -13.56 -7.50 34.01
CA ARG A 280 -13.32 -6.70 35.23
C ARG A 280 -13.95 -5.31 35.16
N ALA A 281 -13.93 -4.68 33.98
CA ALA A 281 -14.60 -3.40 33.73
C ALA A 281 -16.10 -3.49 34.01
N GLU A 282 -16.73 -4.57 33.56
CA GLU A 282 -18.16 -4.79 33.74
C GLU A 282 -18.55 -5.17 35.17
N ALA A 283 -17.66 -5.86 35.89
CA ALA A 283 -17.82 -6.13 37.32
C ALA A 283 -17.68 -4.86 38.19
N GLY A 284 -17.23 -3.74 37.60
CA GLY A 284 -16.95 -2.50 38.33
C GLY A 284 -15.67 -2.59 39.17
N GLU A 285 -14.81 -3.56 38.83
CA GLU A 285 -13.58 -3.89 39.56
C GLU A 285 -12.35 -3.12 39.04
N LEU A 286 -12.46 -2.37 37.93
CA LEU A 286 -11.38 -1.52 37.41
C LEU A 286 -11.33 -0.17 38.13
N GLY A 287 -10.41 -0.01 39.08
CA GLY A 287 -10.34 1.19 39.91
C GLY A 287 -8.98 1.51 40.52
N GLU A 288 -8.06 0.54 40.59
CA GLU A 288 -6.75 0.69 41.24
C GLU A 288 -5.61 0.74 40.20
N ASP A 289 -4.48 1.37 40.52
CA ASP A 289 -3.36 1.55 39.59
C ASP A 289 -2.75 0.21 39.13
N GLU A 290 -2.84 -0.84 39.96
CA GLU A 290 -2.40 -2.21 39.64
C GLU A 290 -3.25 -2.87 38.53
N ASP A 291 -4.52 -2.46 38.35
CA ASP A 291 -5.42 -3.05 37.34
C ASP A 291 -5.04 -2.69 35.90
N TRP A 292 -4.28 -1.60 35.72
CA TRP A 292 -3.92 -1.08 34.40
C TRP A 292 -2.53 -1.53 33.93
N ALA A 293 -1.70 -2.08 34.82
CA ALA A 293 -0.33 -2.48 34.52
C ALA A 293 -0.28 -3.60 33.49
N ASP A 294 -1.12 -4.64 33.63
CA ASP A 294 -1.18 -5.77 32.70
C ASP A 294 -1.60 -5.33 31.28
N LEU A 295 -2.55 -4.38 31.20
CA LEU A 295 -2.95 -3.77 29.93
C LEU A 295 -1.84 -2.89 29.36
N GLU A 296 -1.16 -2.12 30.21
CA GLU A 296 -0.07 -1.26 29.75
C GLU A 296 1.09 -2.09 29.20
N GLU A 297 1.44 -3.21 29.82
CA GLU A 297 2.43 -4.18 29.34
C GLU A 297 2.00 -4.80 28.00
N ALA A 298 0.77 -5.33 27.92
CA ALA A 298 0.24 -5.94 26.69
C ALA A 298 0.23 -4.96 25.50
N PHE A 299 -0.11 -3.69 25.74
CA PHE A 299 -0.13 -2.65 24.70
C PHE A 299 1.21 -1.91 24.57
N SER A 300 2.21 -2.16 25.41
CA SER A 300 3.56 -1.56 25.30
C SER A 300 4.33 -2.15 24.12
N VAL A 301 4.07 -3.41 23.79
CA VAL A 301 4.66 -4.13 22.63
C VAL A 301 4.26 -3.50 21.29
N LEU A 302 3.17 -2.74 21.27
CA LEU A 302 2.51 -2.21 20.07
C LEU A 302 2.86 -0.75 19.76
N GLY A 303 3.41 -0.03 20.74
CA GLY A 303 4.00 1.28 20.52
C GLY A 303 5.25 1.08 19.70
N GLY A 304 5.08 1.01 18.37
CA GLY A 304 6.07 0.59 17.39
C GLY A 304 7.44 0.91 17.91
N ALA A 305 8.17 -0.17 18.25
CA ALA A 305 9.31 -0.19 19.15
C ALA A 305 9.89 1.23 19.29
N THR A 306 9.93 1.75 20.52
CA THR A 306 11.10 2.56 20.83
C THR A 306 12.25 1.79 20.22
N ASP A 307 13.01 2.36 19.27
CA ASP A 307 14.25 1.76 18.81
C ASP A 307 15.25 1.84 20.00
N GLU A 308 14.82 1.43 21.19
CA GLU A 308 15.61 0.97 22.31
C GLU A 308 16.31 -0.26 21.77
N GLU A 309 17.53 -0.02 21.28
CA GLU A 309 18.65 -0.94 21.37
C GLU A 309 18.32 -2.42 21.14
N GLU A 310 17.51 -2.75 20.13
CA GLU A 310 17.29 -4.14 19.78
C GLU A 310 18.57 -4.61 19.06
N ALA A 311 19.44 -5.30 19.81
CA ALA A 311 20.55 -6.04 19.26
C ALA A 311 19.96 -7.14 18.36
N LEU A 312 19.83 -6.85 17.07
CA LEU A 312 19.28 -7.80 16.10
C LEU A 312 20.37 -8.77 15.63
N PRO A 313 20.03 -10.06 15.42
CA PRO A 313 20.93 -11.01 14.77
C PRO A 313 21.37 -10.50 13.39
N THR A 314 22.61 -10.80 13.00
CA THR A 314 23.15 -10.45 11.69
C THR A 314 23.39 -11.70 10.84
N VAL A 315 22.88 -11.69 9.61
CA VAL A 315 23.01 -12.73 8.60
C VAL A 315 23.92 -12.24 7.48
N ALA A 316 25.07 -12.86 7.28
CA ALA A 316 25.97 -12.51 6.17
C ALA A 316 25.79 -13.45 4.99
N ILE A 317 25.60 -12.90 3.78
CA ILE A 317 25.53 -13.68 2.55
C ILE A 317 26.88 -13.60 1.82
N VAL A 318 27.52 -14.74 1.64
CA VAL A 318 28.85 -14.89 1.02
C VAL A 318 28.80 -15.86 -0.16
N GLY A 319 29.76 -15.76 -1.07
CA GLY A 319 29.83 -16.63 -2.25
C GLY A 319 30.54 -15.99 -3.43
N ARG A 320 30.94 -16.81 -4.41
CA ARG A 320 31.59 -16.36 -5.66
C ARG A 320 30.73 -15.31 -6.40
N PRO A 321 31.30 -14.45 -7.27
CA PRO A 321 30.51 -13.60 -8.15
C PRO A 321 29.51 -14.40 -9.01
N ASN A 322 28.36 -13.79 -9.31
CA ASN A 322 27.31 -14.32 -10.19
C ASN A 322 26.59 -15.59 -9.73
N VAL A 323 26.75 -15.99 -8.47
CA VAL A 323 25.97 -17.10 -7.85
C VAL A 323 24.56 -16.67 -7.42
N GLY A 324 24.22 -15.38 -7.53
CA GLY A 324 22.89 -14.84 -7.20
C GLY A 324 22.73 -14.29 -5.77
N LYS A 325 23.82 -13.85 -5.12
CA LYS A 325 23.79 -13.25 -3.77
C LYS A 325 22.81 -12.08 -3.65
N SER A 326 22.93 -11.07 -4.50
CA SER A 326 22.09 -9.86 -4.42
C SER A 326 20.62 -10.16 -4.75
N THR A 327 20.35 -11.14 -5.63
CA THR A 327 19.00 -11.66 -5.85
C THR A 327 18.43 -12.31 -4.59
N MET A 328 19.25 -13.06 -3.85
CA MET A 328 18.87 -13.70 -2.59
C MET A 328 18.66 -12.68 -1.47
N VAL A 329 19.53 -11.67 -1.34
CA VAL A 329 19.35 -10.54 -0.41
C VAL A 329 18.01 -9.86 -0.67
N ASN A 330 17.72 -9.49 -1.92
CA ASN A 330 16.44 -8.89 -2.31
C ASN A 330 15.24 -9.75 -1.94
N ARG A 331 15.37 -11.08 -2.02
CA ARG A 331 14.30 -12.00 -1.65
C ARG A 331 14.07 -12.03 -0.14
N PHE A 332 15.13 -11.98 0.65
CA PHE A 332 15.06 -12.05 2.12
C PHE A 332 14.58 -10.74 2.77
N ILE A 333 14.77 -9.60 2.12
CA ILE A 333 14.34 -8.29 2.66
C ILE A 333 12.90 -7.92 2.28
N GLY A 334 12.22 -8.73 1.44
CA GLY A 334 10.82 -8.52 1.08
C GLY A 334 10.52 -7.27 0.22
N ARG A 335 11.54 -6.50 -0.16
CA ARG A 335 11.45 -5.27 -0.98
C ARG A 335 12.60 -5.22 -1.99
N ARG A 336 12.41 -4.59 -3.16
CA ARG A 336 13.51 -4.33 -4.12
C ARG A 336 14.34 -3.13 -3.65
N GLU A 337 15.17 -3.30 -2.63
CA GLU A 337 16.10 -2.25 -2.16
C GLU A 337 17.57 -2.49 -2.59
N ALA A 338 17.97 -3.72 -2.95
CA ALA A 338 19.28 -3.93 -3.55
C ALA A 338 19.20 -3.76 -5.08
N VAL A 339 19.67 -2.61 -5.57
CA VAL A 339 19.77 -2.33 -7.00
C VAL A 339 20.64 -3.40 -7.67
N VAL A 340 20.07 -4.13 -8.63
CA VAL A 340 20.82 -5.00 -9.55
C VAL A 340 21.35 -4.12 -10.68
N GLU A 341 22.37 -3.32 -10.41
CA GLU A 341 23.21 -2.70 -11.44
C GLU A 341 24.67 -2.70 -10.96
N ASP A 342 25.49 -3.54 -11.59
CA ASP A 342 26.93 -3.55 -11.43
C ASP A 342 27.53 -2.24 -12.00
N PHE A 343 27.69 -1.22 -11.16
CA PHE A 343 28.54 -0.06 -11.48
C PHE A 343 29.93 -0.22 -10.86
N PRO A 344 31.01 -0.25 -11.66
CA PRO A 344 32.37 -0.26 -11.13
C PRO A 344 32.71 1.12 -10.55
N GLY A 345 32.99 1.21 -9.24
CA GLY A 345 33.56 2.42 -8.64
C GLY A 345 33.21 2.76 -7.18
N VAL A 346 32.35 2.01 -6.51
CA VAL A 346 32.01 2.23 -5.09
C VAL A 346 32.72 1.20 -4.22
N THR A 347 33.66 1.64 -3.40
CA THR A 347 34.28 0.79 -2.37
C THR A 347 34.03 1.36 -0.99
N ARG A 348 33.70 0.42 -0.09
CA ARG A 348 33.82 0.45 1.38
C ARG A 348 32.78 1.28 2.13
N ASP A 349 31.57 0.76 2.23
CA ASP A 349 30.97 0.39 3.53
C ASP A 349 29.91 -0.69 3.30
N ARG A 350 29.84 -1.66 4.22
CA ARG A 350 29.05 -2.88 4.05
C ARG A 350 27.55 -2.54 4.14
N ILE A 351 26.83 -2.66 3.03
CA ILE A 351 25.39 -2.40 3.02
C ILE A 351 24.69 -3.51 3.80
N SER A 352 23.98 -3.12 4.84
CA SER A 352 23.19 -4.02 5.70
C SER A 352 21.73 -3.61 5.58
N TYR A 353 20.85 -4.57 5.35
CA TYR A 353 19.42 -4.39 5.13
C TYR A 353 18.63 -5.02 6.28
N LEU A 354 17.47 -4.47 6.62
CA LEU A 354 16.60 -5.07 7.64
C LEU A 354 15.72 -6.14 6.98
N GLY A 355 15.79 -7.38 7.46
CA GLY A 355 14.92 -8.49 7.08
C GLY A 355 13.93 -8.82 8.20
N ASP A 356 12.77 -9.35 7.82
CA ASP A 356 11.79 -9.96 8.73
C ASP A 356 11.38 -11.33 8.18
N TRP A 357 11.42 -12.35 9.04
CA TRP A 357 10.90 -13.67 8.71
C TRP A 357 10.15 -14.25 9.91
N ALA A 358 8.87 -14.58 9.72
CA ALA A 358 8.00 -15.09 10.77
C ALA A 358 7.98 -14.21 12.05
N GLY A 359 8.03 -12.88 11.88
CA GLY A 359 8.05 -11.91 12.98
C GLY A 359 9.38 -11.79 13.73
N ARG A 360 10.44 -12.45 13.24
CA ARG A 360 11.82 -12.28 13.74
C ARG A 360 12.57 -11.33 12.82
N ARG A 361 12.99 -10.18 13.36
CA ARG A 361 13.81 -9.18 12.66
C ARG A 361 15.30 -9.52 12.74
N PHE A 362 16.04 -9.23 11.68
CA PHE A 362 17.50 -9.45 11.62
C PHE A 362 18.14 -8.56 10.55
N TRP A 363 19.44 -8.30 10.68
CA TRP A 363 20.23 -7.62 9.66
C TRP A 363 20.69 -8.61 8.58
N VAL A 364 20.56 -8.26 7.31
CA VAL A 364 21.12 -8.99 6.16
C VAL A 364 22.28 -8.18 5.59
N GLN A 365 23.48 -8.71 5.68
CA GLN A 365 24.69 -8.06 5.17
C GLN A 365 25.11 -8.71 3.84
N ASP A 366 25.10 -7.92 2.75
CA ASP A 366 25.73 -8.33 1.50
C ASP A 366 27.23 -8.05 1.60
N THR A 367 28.04 -9.08 1.46
CA THR A 367 29.49 -8.97 1.56
C THR A 367 30.16 -8.63 0.21
N GLY A 368 29.39 -8.11 -0.76
CA GLY A 368 29.83 -7.83 -2.13
C GLY A 368 30.60 -6.52 -2.32
N GLY A 369 31.86 -6.62 -2.79
CA GLY A 369 32.65 -5.50 -3.32
C GLY A 369 34.08 -5.90 -3.68
N TRP A 370 34.24 -6.52 -4.85
CA TRP A 370 35.53 -6.85 -5.47
C TRP A 370 36.24 -5.58 -5.97
N ASP A 371 37.53 -5.44 -5.67
CA ASP A 371 38.40 -4.42 -6.26
C ASP A 371 39.17 -5.07 -7.42
N PRO A 372 38.90 -4.69 -8.69
CA PRO A 372 39.61 -5.21 -9.86
C PRO A 372 41.12 -4.96 -9.82
N ASP A 373 41.56 -3.94 -9.07
CA ASP A 373 42.95 -3.47 -9.02
C ASP A 373 43.73 -4.07 -7.84
N ALA A 374 43.08 -4.80 -6.94
CA ALA A 374 43.75 -5.49 -5.84
C ALA A 374 44.46 -6.75 -6.37
N LYS A 375 45.80 -6.73 -6.34
CA LYS A 375 46.66 -7.89 -6.61
C LYS A 375 46.21 -9.12 -5.80
N GLY A 376 45.42 -10.00 -6.42
CA GLY A 376 45.14 -11.36 -5.96
C GLY A 376 43.66 -11.65 -5.64
N LEU A 377 42.96 -12.32 -6.56
CA LEU A 377 41.59 -12.86 -6.40
C LEU A 377 41.41 -13.67 -5.10
N ASN A 378 42.44 -14.40 -4.68
CA ASN A 378 42.42 -15.22 -3.47
C ASN A 378 42.34 -14.39 -2.17
N ALA A 379 42.86 -13.16 -2.16
CA ALA A 379 42.91 -12.31 -0.98
C ALA A 379 41.57 -11.58 -0.71
N SER A 380 40.76 -11.34 -1.74
CA SER A 380 39.42 -10.77 -1.58
C SER A 380 38.42 -11.80 -1.05
N ILE A 381 38.45 -13.03 -1.60
CA ILE A 381 37.64 -14.17 -1.12
C ILE A 381 37.94 -14.46 0.36
N ALA A 382 39.22 -14.45 0.72
CA ALA A 382 39.69 -14.62 2.08
C ALA A 382 39.07 -13.61 3.05
N ARG A 383 39.18 -12.32 2.71
CA ARG A 383 38.64 -11.22 3.51
C ARG A 383 37.12 -11.26 3.63
N GLN A 384 36.42 -11.70 2.58
CA GLN A 384 34.95 -11.81 2.58
C GLN A 384 34.49 -12.87 3.59
N ALA A 385 35.12 -14.04 3.59
CA ALA A 385 34.83 -15.10 4.56
C ALA A 385 35.20 -14.69 5.99
N GLU A 386 36.39 -14.11 6.19
CA GLU A 386 36.84 -13.62 7.51
C GLU A 386 35.92 -12.52 8.05
N ALA A 387 35.48 -11.60 7.20
CA ALA A 387 34.53 -10.54 7.54
C ALA A 387 33.19 -11.09 8.02
N ALA A 388 32.62 -12.07 7.30
CA ALA A 388 31.38 -12.73 7.69
C ALA A 388 31.53 -13.47 9.03
N MET A 389 32.66 -14.14 9.23
CA MET A 389 33.02 -14.82 10.49
C MET A 389 33.27 -13.88 11.67
N GLU A 390 33.47 -12.59 11.43
CA GLU A 390 33.66 -11.63 12.51
C GLU A 390 32.34 -10.98 12.92
N THR A 391 31.49 -10.62 11.95
CA THR A 391 30.34 -9.73 12.18
C THR A 391 28.98 -10.42 12.13
N ALA A 392 28.88 -11.63 11.58
CA ALA A 392 27.62 -12.34 11.47
C ALA A 392 27.36 -13.24 12.68
N ASP A 393 26.08 -13.43 12.98
CA ASP A 393 25.56 -14.50 13.85
C ASP A 393 25.34 -15.79 13.05
N VAL A 394 24.89 -15.65 11.79
CA VAL A 394 24.67 -16.76 10.84
C VAL A 394 25.25 -16.40 9.48
N ILE A 395 25.91 -17.35 8.81
CA ILE A 395 26.52 -17.14 7.49
C ILE A 395 25.80 -18.02 6.47
N ILE A 396 25.39 -17.43 5.34
CA ILE A 396 24.85 -18.16 4.20
C ILE A 396 25.90 -18.17 3.09
N MET A 397 26.43 -19.34 2.77
CA MET A 397 27.29 -19.53 1.59
C MET A 397 26.44 -19.92 0.39
N VAL A 398 26.43 -19.06 -0.63
CA VAL A 398 25.66 -19.27 -1.86
C VAL A 398 26.56 -19.87 -2.93
N VAL A 399 26.15 -21.01 -3.49
CA VAL A 399 26.79 -21.70 -4.61
C VAL A 399 25.81 -21.84 -5.78
N ASP A 400 26.32 -22.12 -6.98
CA ASP A 400 25.54 -22.13 -8.22
C ASP A 400 25.42 -23.56 -8.76
N THR A 401 24.21 -24.13 -8.72
CA THR A 401 23.93 -25.51 -9.17
C THR A 401 24.22 -25.73 -10.65
N THR A 402 24.18 -24.67 -11.47
CA THR A 402 24.44 -24.79 -12.92
C THR A 402 25.94 -24.90 -13.26
N VAL A 403 26.79 -24.51 -12.31
CA VAL A 403 28.26 -24.49 -12.49
C VAL A 403 28.93 -25.65 -11.73
N GLY A 404 28.35 -26.11 -10.63
CA GLY A 404 28.97 -27.11 -9.75
C GLY A 404 30.04 -26.51 -8.84
N VAL A 405 30.83 -27.36 -8.19
CA VAL A 405 31.85 -26.92 -7.22
C VAL A 405 33.06 -26.32 -7.94
N THR A 406 33.42 -25.07 -7.61
CA THR A 406 34.64 -24.43 -8.15
C THR A 406 35.75 -24.33 -7.12
N ALA A 407 37.00 -24.14 -7.57
CA ALA A 407 38.14 -23.91 -6.69
C ALA A 407 37.95 -22.70 -5.74
N THR A 408 37.20 -21.68 -6.17
CA THR A 408 36.84 -20.53 -5.34
C THR A 408 35.88 -20.91 -4.22
N ASP A 409 34.90 -21.77 -4.53
CA ASP A 409 33.93 -22.26 -3.56
C ASP A 409 34.61 -23.17 -2.54
N GLU A 410 35.50 -24.08 -2.98
CA GLU A 410 36.32 -24.89 -2.08
C GLU A 410 37.18 -24.03 -1.14
N MET A 411 37.81 -22.97 -1.67
CA MET A 411 38.63 -22.07 -0.86
C MET A 411 37.83 -21.31 0.19
N MET A 412 36.63 -20.83 -0.18
CA MET A 412 35.72 -20.15 0.75
C MET A 412 35.19 -21.13 1.80
N ALA A 413 34.74 -22.32 1.39
CA ALA A 413 34.25 -23.36 2.27
C ALA A 413 35.30 -23.81 3.28
N ARG A 414 36.55 -24.05 2.87
CA ARG A 414 37.67 -24.38 3.78
C ARG A 414 37.94 -23.32 4.84
N ARG A 415 37.56 -22.06 4.60
CA ARG A 415 37.68 -20.97 5.59
C ARG A 415 36.48 -20.97 6.52
N LEU A 416 35.27 -21.02 5.96
CA LEU A 416 34.02 -21.05 6.71
C LEU A 416 33.87 -22.30 7.59
N GLN A 417 34.54 -23.42 7.26
CA GLN A 417 34.67 -24.59 8.13
C GLN A 417 35.34 -24.29 9.48
N ARG A 418 36.06 -23.17 9.61
CA ARG A 418 36.65 -22.69 10.87
C ARG A 418 35.81 -21.63 11.57
N ALA A 419 34.61 -21.32 11.05
CA ALA A 419 33.70 -20.37 11.68
C ALA A 419 33.12 -20.96 12.97
N ASP A 420 33.04 -20.14 14.02
CA ASP A 420 32.30 -20.50 15.23
C ASP A 420 30.78 -20.31 15.04
N GLN A 421 30.39 -19.64 13.95
CA GLN A 421 29.00 -19.41 13.55
C GLN A 421 28.43 -20.58 12.75
N PRO A 422 27.10 -20.80 12.83
CA PRO A 422 26.39 -21.63 11.87
C PRO A 422 26.58 -21.14 10.44
N VAL A 423 26.99 -22.05 9.55
CA VAL A 423 27.13 -21.82 8.11
C VAL A 423 26.08 -22.65 7.39
N ILE A 424 25.21 -21.99 6.61
CA ILE A 424 24.16 -22.61 5.81
C ILE A 424 24.59 -22.56 4.34
N LEU A 425 24.54 -23.70 3.67
CA LEU A 425 24.93 -23.83 2.26
C LEU A 425 23.70 -23.76 1.37
N ALA A 426 23.54 -22.67 0.62
CA ALA A 426 22.43 -22.46 -0.31
C ALA A 426 22.87 -22.76 -1.75
N ALA A 427 22.37 -23.85 -2.32
CA ALA A 427 22.61 -24.27 -3.69
C ALA A 427 21.61 -23.57 -4.63
N ASN A 428 22.00 -22.37 -5.10
CA ASN A 428 21.16 -21.45 -5.84
C ASN A 428 21.06 -21.80 -7.34
N LYS A 429 20.02 -21.28 -8.01
CA LYS A 429 19.62 -21.59 -9.40
C LYS A 429 19.09 -23.02 -9.59
N PHE A 430 18.46 -23.56 -8.56
CA PHE A 430 17.74 -24.83 -8.60
C PHE A 430 16.35 -24.63 -9.24
N GLU A 431 16.26 -24.88 -10.54
CA GLU A 431 15.05 -24.65 -11.35
C GLU A 431 14.15 -25.88 -11.41
N SER A 432 14.70 -27.09 -11.30
CA SER A 432 13.91 -28.32 -11.33
C SER A 432 14.54 -29.47 -10.56
N ASP A 433 13.73 -30.47 -10.20
CA ASP A 433 14.17 -31.66 -9.45
C ASP A 433 15.18 -32.51 -10.20
N SER A 434 15.32 -32.30 -11.51
CA SER A 434 16.37 -32.94 -12.30
C SER A 434 17.78 -32.55 -11.86
N GLN A 435 17.94 -31.39 -11.20
CA GLN A 435 19.21 -30.88 -10.68
C GLN A 435 19.55 -31.41 -9.27
N LEU A 436 18.74 -32.31 -8.69
CA LEU A 436 19.03 -32.88 -7.36
C LEU A 436 20.38 -33.62 -7.33
N GLY A 437 20.78 -34.22 -8.47
CA GLY A 437 22.11 -34.81 -8.62
C GLY A 437 23.24 -33.78 -8.52
N ASP A 438 23.04 -32.60 -9.11
CA ASP A 438 24.03 -31.51 -9.08
C ASP A 438 24.14 -30.88 -7.69
N VAL A 439 23.00 -30.78 -6.98
CA VAL A 439 22.98 -30.33 -5.58
C VAL A 439 23.78 -31.27 -4.68
N ALA A 440 23.75 -32.58 -4.96
CA ALA A 440 24.48 -33.57 -4.18
C ALA A 440 26.02 -33.40 -4.22
N GLU A 441 26.56 -32.76 -5.26
CA GLU A 441 27.99 -32.48 -5.39
C GLU A 441 28.51 -31.56 -4.27
N PHE A 442 27.66 -30.63 -3.80
CA PHE A 442 28.04 -29.62 -2.82
C PHE A 442 28.25 -30.17 -1.41
N TRP A 443 27.83 -31.40 -1.11
CA TRP A 443 28.21 -32.09 0.13
C TRP A 443 29.73 -32.19 0.30
N SER A 444 30.48 -32.22 -0.81
CA SER A 444 31.95 -32.24 -0.80
C SER A 444 32.60 -31.00 -0.16
N LEU A 445 31.86 -29.88 -0.07
CA LEU A 445 32.33 -28.65 0.58
C LEU A 445 32.39 -28.77 2.11
N GLY A 446 31.77 -29.80 2.70
CA GLY A 446 31.87 -30.07 4.14
C GLY A 446 31.25 -29.01 5.03
N LEU A 447 30.23 -28.29 4.55
CA LEU A 447 29.49 -27.26 5.30
C LEU A 447 28.10 -27.72 5.77
N GLY A 448 27.83 -29.02 5.70
CA GLY A 448 26.52 -29.60 6.04
C GLY A 448 25.65 -29.85 4.80
N GLU A 449 24.35 -29.98 5.03
CA GLU A 449 23.35 -30.24 3.98
C GLU A 449 23.22 -29.03 3.04
N PRO A 450 23.41 -29.20 1.71
CA PRO A 450 23.16 -28.16 0.73
C PRO A 450 21.65 -28.00 0.50
N HIS A 451 21.15 -26.79 0.72
CA HIS A 451 19.74 -26.43 0.54
C HIS A 451 19.47 -25.99 -0.90
N PRO A 452 18.66 -26.71 -1.67
CA PRO A 452 18.33 -26.32 -3.04
C PRO A 452 17.45 -25.07 -3.05
N THR A 453 17.92 -23.99 -3.67
CA THR A 453 17.19 -22.71 -3.74
C THR A 453 17.14 -22.15 -5.16
N SER A 454 16.07 -21.44 -5.51
CA SER A 454 16.06 -20.49 -6.62
C SER A 454 15.68 -19.11 -6.07
N ALA A 455 16.69 -18.25 -5.89
CA ALA A 455 16.47 -16.88 -5.44
C ALA A 455 15.59 -16.09 -6.43
N LEU A 456 15.69 -16.41 -7.73
CA LEU A 456 14.91 -15.75 -8.79
C LEU A 456 13.43 -16.17 -8.76
N HIS A 457 13.15 -17.46 -8.60
CA HIS A 457 11.78 -18.01 -8.67
C HIS A 457 11.17 -18.30 -7.29
N GLY A 458 11.86 -17.94 -6.20
CA GLY A 458 11.36 -18.06 -4.83
C GLY A 458 11.43 -19.46 -4.22
N ARG A 459 11.77 -20.50 -4.98
CA ARG A 459 11.79 -21.90 -4.53
C ARG A 459 12.87 -22.17 -3.46
N GLY A 460 12.53 -22.89 -2.39
CA GLY A 460 13.47 -23.35 -1.34
C GLY A 460 14.06 -22.25 -0.43
N ASN A 461 13.78 -20.97 -0.69
CA ASN A 461 14.27 -19.86 0.13
C ASN A 461 13.62 -19.84 1.52
N ALA A 462 12.36 -20.26 1.64
CA ALA A 462 11.67 -20.38 2.92
C ALA A 462 12.37 -21.38 3.85
N ASP A 463 12.81 -22.51 3.32
CA ASP A 463 13.52 -23.54 4.09
C ASP A 463 14.87 -23.03 4.61
N VAL A 464 15.61 -22.29 3.77
CA VAL A 464 16.85 -21.62 4.19
C VAL A 464 16.57 -20.59 5.28
N MET A 465 15.53 -19.76 5.13
CA MET A 465 15.17 -18.75 6.12
C MET A 465 14.71 -19.34 7.45
N ASP A 466 13.94 -20.43 7.41
CA ASP A 466 13.58 -21.19 8.61
C ASP A 466 14.82 -21.71 9.33
N GLN A 467 15.82 -22.22 8.58
CA GLN A 467 17.06 -22.67 9.19
C GLN A 467 17.89 -21.51 9.75
N VAL A 468 17.93 -20.35 9.07
CA VAL A 468 18.60 -19.13 9.54
C VAL A 468 18.03 -18.70 10.89
N VAL A 469 16.71 -18.54 10.97
CA VAL A 469 16.03 -18.10 12.20
C VAL A 469 16.21 -19.12 13.34
N ARG A 470 16.17 -20.43 13.03
CA ARG A 470 16.47 -21.49 14.01
C ARG A 470 17.92 -21.47 14.50
N SER A 471 18.83 -20.87 13.75
CA SER A 471 20.26 -20.80 14.06
C SER A 471 20.65 -19.51 14.78
N PHE A 472 19.72 -18.59 15.04
CA PHE A 472 20.01 -17.37 15.78
C PHE A 472 20.41 -17.68 17.23
N PRO A 473 21.46 -17.03 17.74
CA PRO A 473 21.82 -17.16 19.15
C PRO A 473 20.80 -16.42 20.03
N ASP A 474 20.64 -16.87 21.28
CA ASP A 474 19.78 -16.17 22.26
C ASP A 474 20.27 -14.73 22.55
N VAL A 475 21.57 -14.49 22.40
CA VAL A 475 22.20 -13.16 22.51
C VAL A 475 22.96 -12.85 21.22
N PRO A 476 22.49 -11.89 20.41
CA PRO A 476 23.16 -11.49 19.16
C PRO A 476 24.56 -10.93 19.41
N ARG A 477 25.49 -11.23 18.50
CA ARG A 477 26.89 -10.77 18.54
C ARG A 477 27.01 -9.27 18.26
N ALA A 478 26.08 -8.71 17.50
CA ALA A 478 26.03 -7.28 17.22
C ALA A 478 25.58 -6.50 18.46
N GLN A 479 26.35 -5.49 18.86
CA GLN A 479 25.88 -4.51 19.85
C GLN A 479 24.72 -3.71 19.23
N ALA A 480 23.74 -3.34 20.05
CA ALA A 480 22.70 -2.41 19.67
C ALA A 480 23.32 -1.18 18.98
N GLN A 481 22.95 -0.93 17.73
CA GLN A 481 23.42 0.26 17.03
C GLN A 481 22.68 1.48 17.58
N PRO A 482 23.36 2.59 17.89
CA PRO A 482 22.68 3.83 18.26
C PRO A 482 21.75 4.26 17.13
N GLN A 483 20.55 4.75 17.48
CA GLN A 483 19.61 5.31 16.51
C GLN A 483 20.33 6.40 15.68
N GLY A 484 20.25 6.29 14.36
CA GLY A 484 20.76 7.32 13.46
C GLY A 484 19.97 8.64 13.59
N PRO A 485 20.44 9.72 12.94
CA PRO A 485 19.74 11.00 12.86
C PRO A 485 18.26 10.85 12.46
N ARG A 486 17.35 11.59 13.13
CA ARG A 486 15.90 11.59 12.83
C ARG A 486 15.66 11.97 11.37
N ARG A 487 14.67 11.34 10.75
CA ARG A 487 14.40 11.42 9.30
C ARG A 487 13.35 12.47 9.00
N VAL A 488 13.66 13.38 8.09
CA VAL A 488 12.81 14.50 7.69
C VAL A 488 12.61 14.57 6.18
N ALA A 489 11.36 14.72 5.74
CA ALA A 489 11.03 14.98 4.33
C ALA A 489 10.63 16.45 4.11
N ILE A 490 11.07 17.03 2.99
CA ILE A 490 10.61 18.35 2.52
C ILE A 490 9.64 18.14 1.36
N VAL A 491 8.37 18.45 1.59
CA VAL A 491 7.28 18.13 0.68
C VAL A 491 6.46 19.39 0.34
N GLY A 492 5.84 19.44 -0.84
CA GLY A 492 4.99 20.56 -1.26
C GLY A 492 4.91 20.67 -2.78
N LYS A 493 4.05 21.55 -3.31
CA LYS A 493 3.86 21.72 -4.76
C LYS A 493 5.14 22.14 -5.51
N PRO A 494 5.24 21.94 -6.84
CA PRO A 494 6.36 22.46 -7.63
C PRO A 494 6.58 23.96 -7.42
N ASN A 495 7.83 24.43 -7.45
CA ASN A 495 8.20 25.86 -7.31
C ASN A 495 7.82 26.55 -5.97
N VAL A 496 7.32 25.79 -4.99
CA VAL A 496 7.04 26.31 -3.62
C VAL A 496 8.29 26.74 -2.86
N GLY A 497 9.47 26.25 -3.28
CA GLY A 497 10.77 26.61 -2.71
C GLY A 497 11.48 25.50 -1.94
N LYS A 498 11.11 24.22 -2.13
CA LYS A 498 11.79 23.04 -1.53
C LYS A 498 13.31 23.05 -1.70
N SER A 499 13.79 23.23 -2.93
CA SER A 499 15.23 23.27 -3.23
C SER A 499 15.92 24.50 -2.67
N SER A 500 15.23 25.64 -2.66
CA SER A 500 15.76 26.85 -2.02
C SER A 500 15.91 26.65 -0.52
N LEU A 501 14.93 26.00 0.13
CA LEU A 501 14.97 25.69 1.55
C LEU A 501 16.13 24.74 1.86
N LEU A 502 16.19 23.59 1.18
CA LEU A 502 17.25 22.59 1.39
C LEU A 502 18.65 23.20 1.19
N ASN A 503 18.86 23.98 0.12
CA ASN A 503 20.14 24.63 -0.12
C ASN A 503 20.49 25.67 0.94
N LYS A 504 19.50 26.39 1.47
CA LYS A 504 19.71 27.42 2.49
C LYS A 504 20.07 26.79 3.84
N ILE A 505 19.33 25.77 4.27
CA ILE A 505 19.64 25.02 5.51
C ILE A 505 20.94 24.21 5.40
N SER A 506 21.29 23.72 4.20
CA SER A 506 22.56 23.01 3.99
C SER A 506 23.78 23.94 3.85
N GLY A 507 23.55 25.23 3.53
CA GLY A 507 24.60 26.18 3.16
C GLY A 507 25.04 27.15 4.25
N GLU A 508 24.31 27.25 5.37
CA GLU A 508 24.58 28.18 6.49
C GLU A 508 25.52 27.58 7.57
N ASP A 509 26.58 26.88 7.17
CA ASP A 509 27.57 26.20 8.05
C ASP A 509 27.03 24.97 8.81
N ARG A 510 27.12 23.80 8.14
CA ARG A 510 27.57 22.48 8.67
C ARG A 510 26.98 21.32 7.84
N ALA A 511 27.53 21.12 6.64
CA ALA A 511 27.54 19.78 6.06
C ALA A 511 28.57 18.96 6.83
N VAL A 512 28.16 18.29 7.92
CA VAL A 512 29.03 17.39 8.67
C VAL A 512 29.20 16.14 7.83
N VAL A 513 30.24 16.10 7.00
CA VAL A 513 30.81 14.84 6.52
C VAL A 513 31.88 14.46 7.53
N SER A 514 31.47 13.77 8.59
CA SER A 514 32.40 13.19 9.56
C SER A 514 31.71 12.09 10.34
N ASP A 515 31.96 10.84 9.93
CA ASP A 515 32.06 9.64 10.76
C ASP A 515 31.08 9.52 11.94
N ILE A 516 29.77 9.73 11.70
CA ILE A 516 28.75 9.37 12.68
C ILE A 516 28.62 7.85 12.64
N ALA A 517 29.17 7.18 13.64
CA ALA A 517 29.09 5.73 13.78
C ALA A 517 27.62 5.27 13.84
N GLY A 518 27.25 4.28 13.04
CA GLY A 518 25.89 3.70 13.03
C GLY A 518 24.94 4.23 11.93
N THR A 519 25.40 5.04 10.98
CA THR A 519 24.53 5.50 9.88
C THR A 519 24.88 4.86 8.53
N THR A 520 24.03 3.97 8.04
CA THR A 520 23.91 3.69 6.59
C THR A 520 23.15 4.85 5.95
N VAL A 521 23.86 5.69 5.19
CA VAL A 521 23.25 6.79 4.42
C VAL A 521 22.96 6.24 3.03
N ASP A 522 21.70 6.30 2.60
CA ASP A 522 21.33 6.06 1.21
C ASP A 522 22.04 7.12 0.33
N PRO A 523 22.67 6.77 -0.82
CA PRO A 523 23.30 7.73 -1.72
C PRO A 523 22.39 8.90 -2.17
N VAL A 524 21.08 8.84 -1.93
CA VAL A 524 20.07 9.85 -2.28
C VAL A 524 19.75 10.83 -1.12
N ASP A 525 20.10 10.48 0.12
CA ASP A 525 19.79 11.26 1.34
C ASP A 525 20.88 12.29 1.68
N SER A 526 20.51 13.36 2.40
CA SER A 526 21.47 14.34 2.92
C SER A 526 21.43 14.42 4.44
N LEU A 527 22.59 14.35 5.09
CA LEU A 527 22.74 14.73 6.49
C LEU A 527 22.92 16.25 6.59
N VAL A 528 22.08 16.91 7.38
CA VAL A 528 22.11 18.35 7.62
C VAL A 528 22.10 18.58 9.12
N GLN A 529 23.11 19.29 9.62
CA GLN A 529 23.12 19.77 10.99
C GLN A 529 22.24 21.02 11.06
N LEU A 530 21.17 20.97 11.86
CA LEU A 530 20.45 22.15 12.31
C LEU A 530 21.01 22.57 13.68
N ASP A 531 20.53 23.67 14.28
CA ASP A 531 21.15 24.37 15.43
C ASP A 531 21.79 23.43 16.46
N SER A 532 21.06 22.40 16.91
CA SER A 532 21.52 21.41 17.90
C SER A 532 21.70 19.99 17.37
N GLU A 533 20.83 19.53 16.47
CA GLU A 533 20.75 18.11 16.08
C GLU A 533 21.16 17.87 14.62
N VAL A 534 21.67 16.67 14.35
CA VAL A 534 21.85 16.18 12.98
C VAL A 534 20.53 15.60 12.51
N TRP A 535 20.12 15.99 11.30
CA TRP A 535 18.89 15.50 10.65
C TRP A 535 19.22 14.78 9.35
N ARG A 536 18.53 13.67 9.09
CA ARG A 536 18.59 12.98 7.80
C ARG A 536 17.44 13.46 6.92
N PHE A 537 17.76 14.28 5.92
CA PHE A 537 16.80 14.66 4.89
C PHE A 537 16.68 13.52 3.86
N VAL A 538 15.48 12.97 3.73
CA VAL A 538 15.20 11.83 2.84
C VAL A 538 14.90 12.29 1.40
N ASP A 539 15.34 11.50 0.42
CA ASP A 539 15.13 11.71 -1.04
C ASP A 539 15.53 13.11 -1.55
N THR A 540 16.75 13.54 -1.22
CA THR A 540 17.24 14.90 -1.57
C THR A 540 17.73 15.04 -3.01
N ALA A 541 18.00 13.95 -3.72
CA ALA A 541 18.47 14.01 -5.10
C ALA A 541 17.43 14.59 -6.07
N GLY A 542 16.13 14.34 -5.80
CA GLY A 542 15.02 14.95 -6.54
C GLY A 542 14.92 16.47 -6.33
N ILE A 543 15.36 16.96 -5.16
CA ILE A 543 15.35 18.37 -4.79
C ILE A 543 16.57 19.13 -5.37
N ARG A 544 17.74 18.48 -5.49
CA ARG A 544 19.00 19.12 -5.94
C ARG A 544 19.16 19.23 -7.46
N LYS A 545 18.55 18.33 -8.25
CA LYS A 545 18.57 18.46 -9.73
C LYS A 545 17.70 19.66 -10.15
N LYS A 546 18.33 20.79 -10.49
CA LYS A 546 17.66 21.96 -11.09
C LYS A 546 16.78 21.52 -12.26
N THR A 547 15.47 21.65 -12.10
CA THR A 547 14.43 21.47 -13.11
C THR A 547 14.67 22.38 -14.31
N LYS A 548 15.38 21.86 -15.33
CA LYS A 548 15.35 22.42 -16.69
C LYS A 548 14.68 21.50 -17.72
N THR A 549 14.19 20.34 -17.29
CA THR A 549 13.51 19.36 -18.14
C THR A 549 12.48 18.62 -17.30
N ALA A 550 11.35 19.28 -17.04
CA ALA A 550 10.18 18.68 -16.42
C ALA A 550 8.91 19.21 -17.10
N GLN A 551 8.83 19.04 -18.42
CA GLN A 551 7.55 18.97 -19.11
C GLN A 551 7.33 17.49 -19.43
N GLY A 552 6.43 16.84 -18.69
CA GLY A 552 5.94 15.50 -19.04
C GLY A 552 5.74 14.48 -17.91
N HIS A 553 6.14 14.73 -16.65
CA HIS A 553 6.07 13.68 -15.62
C HIS A 553 5.67 14.20 -14.24
N GLU A 554 4.37 14.44 -14.05
CA GLU A 554 3.77 14.73 -12.75
C GLU A 554 3.69 13.46 -11.85
N PHE A 555 3.51 12.29 -12.48
CA PHE A 555 3.48 10.95 -11.85
C PHE A 555 4.76 10.57 -11.08
N TYR A 556 5.95 10.82 -11.66
CA TYR A 556 7.21 10.53 -10.97
C TYR A 556 7.51 11.50 -9.83
N ALA A 557 6.85 12.66 -9.81
CA ALA A 557 6.96 13.61 -8.70
C ALA A 557 6.07 13.20 -7.51
N SER A 558 4.89 12.60 -7.75
CA SER A 558 4.01 12.10 -6.68
C SER A 558 4.52 10.81 -6.03
N LEU A 559 5.05 9.85 -6.80
CA LEU A 559 5.65 8.61 -6.26
C LEU A 559 6.87 8.89 -5.36
N ARG A 560 7.76 9.80 -5.80
CA ARG A 560 8.89 10.27 -4.98
C ARG A 560 8.43 10.99 -3.71
N THR A 561 7.40 11.83 -3.84
CA THR A 561 6.80 12.51 -2.68
C THR A 561 6.28 11.49 -1.66
N ARG A 562 5.59 10.44 -2.11
CA ARG A 562 5.06 9.39 -1.23
C ARG A 562 6.19 8.59 -0.55
N SER A 563 7.17 8.13 -1.32
CA SER A 563 8.33 7.41 -0.76
C SER A 563 9.10 8.26 0.26
N ALA A 564 9.29 9.56 -0.01
CA ALA A 564 9.91 10.48 0.93
C ALA A 564 9.08 10.63 2.22
N ILE A 565 7.76 10.74 2.12
CA ILE A 565 6.87 10.77 3.30
C ILE A 565 6.98 9.47 4.10
N ASP A 566 6.86 8.32 3.42
CA ASP A 566 6.86 7.00 4.04
C ASP A 566 8.19 6.67 4.72
N ASN A 567 9.32 7.20 4.22
CA ASN A 567 10.64 7.00 4.81
C ASN A 567 11.02 8.07 5.86
N SER A 568 10.19 9.09 6.06
CA SER A 568 10.40 10.13 7.07
C SER A 568 9.69 9.84 8.39
N GLU A 569 10.09 10.51 9.45
CA GLU A 569 9.36 10.54 10.72
C GLU A 569 8.58 11.85 10.86
N VAL A 570 9.19 12.95 10.41
CA VAL A 570 8.58 14.28 10.34
C VAL A 570 8.60 14.83 8.92
N VAL A 571 7.48 15.42 8.50
CA VAL A 571 7.33 16.06 7.20
C VAL A 571 7.24 17.57 7.38
N ILE A 572 8.11 18.31 6.68
CA ILE A 572 7.98 19.74 6.47
C ILE A 572 7.15 19.96 5.20
N PHE A 573 5.88 20.31 5.37
CA PHE A 573 4.97 20.65 4.28
C PHE A 573 5.09 22.13 3.93
N LEU A 574 5.67 22.44 2.77
CA LEU A 574 5.84 23.81 2.29
C LEU A 574 4.61 24.26 1.53
N VAL A 575 4.11 25.44 1.90
CA VAL A 575 3.03 26.16 1.21
C VAL A 575 3.56 27.50 0.72
N ASP A 576 3.20 27.91 -0.49
CA ASP A 576 3.55 29.24 -1.01
C ASP A 576 2.57 30.27 -0.44
N SER A 577 3.04 31.13 0.46
CA SER A 577 2.17 32.12 1.12
C SER A 577 1.66 33.19 0.15
N SER A 578 2.41 33.45 -0.93
CA SER A 578 2.10 34.51 -1.90
C SER A 578 0.99 34.12 -2.89
N GLU A 579 0.64 32.84 -2.96
CA GLU A 579 -0.38 32.29 -3.85
C GLU A 579 -1.51 31.63 -3.04
N PRO A 580 -2.73 31.52 -3.59
CA PRO A 580 -3.81 30.76 -2.95
C PRO A 580 -3.43 29.29 -2.75
N ILE A 581 -3.92 28.71 -1.66
CA ILE A 581 -3.80 27.26 -1.41
C ILE A 581 -4.57 26.51 -2.51
N THR A 582 -3.90 25.53 -3.13
CA THR A 582 -4.41 24.79 -4.29
C THR A 582 -4.90 23.39 -3.93
N GLU A 583 -5.68 22.75 -4.80
CA GLU A 583 -6.05 21.33 -4.64
C GLU A 583 -4.83 20.41 -4.58
N GLN A 584 -3.74 20.77 -5.26
CA GLN A 584 -2.48 20.02 -5.18
C GLN A 584 -1.88 20.07 -3.78
N ASP A 585 -1.94 21.22 -3.11
CA ASP A 585 -1.50 21.36 -1.72
C ASP A 585 -2.35 20.47 -0.80
N GLN A 586 -3.68 20.43 -1.00
CA GLN A 586 -4.57 19.57 -0.23
C GLN A 586 -4.33 18.07 -0.49
N ARG A 587 -4.05 17.67 -1.73
CA ARG A 587 -3.72 16.28 -2.08
C ARG A 587 -2.43 15.83 -1.40
N VAL A 588 -1.41 16.69 -1.40
CA VAL A 588 -0.13 16.42 -0.74
C VAL A 588 -0.31 16.33 0.77
N LEU A 589 -1.08 17.24 1.37
CA LEU A 589 -1.41 17.18 2.79
C LEU A 589 -2.13 15.88 3.17
N ARG A 590 -3.11 15.43 2.36
CA ARG A 590 -3.82 14.16 2.59
C ARG A 590 -2.85 12.97 2.63
N MET A 591 -1.92 12.89 1.66
CA MET A 591 -0.87 11.85 1.67
C MET A 591 -0.06 11.84 2.97
N ILE A 592 0.26 13.02 3.52
CA ILE A 592 0.98 13.11 4.79
C ILE A 592 0.12 12.62 5.95
N LEU A 593 -1.17 12.96 6.00
CA LEU A 593 -2.08 12.52 7.06
C LEU A 593 -2.31 11.01 7.06
N ASP A 594 -2.46 10.43 5.87
CA ASP A 594 -2.66 9.00 5.68
C ASP A 594 -1.44 8.20 6.16
N SER A 595 -0.23 8.73 5.90
CA SER A 595 1.03 8.13 6.36
C SER A 595 1.24 8.19 7.88
N GLY A 596 0.48 9.03 8.60
CA GLY A 596 0.58 9.14 10.06
C GLY A 596 1.89 9.74 10.57
N ARG A 597 2.63 10.48 9.73
CA ARG A 597 3.88 11.16 10.12
C ARG A 597 3.63 12.44 10.91
N ALA A 598 4.62 12.85 11.69
CA ALA A 598 4.61 14.17 12.32
C ALA A 598 4.63 15.27 11.24
N LEU A 599 3.96 16.39 11.48
CA LEU A 599 3.72 17.42 10.46
C LEU A 599 4.04 18.83 10.97
N VAL A 600 4.89 19.51 10.21
CA VAL A 600 5.17 20.95 10.32
C VAL A 600 4.76 21.63 9.01
N VAL A 601 3.86 22.61 9.09
CA VAL A 601 3.43 23.40 7.93
C VAL A 601 4.27 24.67 7.85
N ALA A 602 5.10 24.76 6.81
CA ALA A 602 6.00 25.88 6.56
C ALA A 602 5.44 26.80 5.46
N TYR A 603 4.92 27.97 5.86
CA TYR A 603 4.46 29.02 4.96
C TYR A 603 5.66 29.79 4.40
N ASN A 604 6.08 29.41 3.20
CA ASN A 604 7.29 29.93 2.54
C ASN A 604 6.98 31.18 1.70
N LYS A 605 8.04 31.88 1.26
CA LYS A 605 8.00 33.16 0.53
C LYS A 605 7.33 34.28 1.32
N TRP A 606 7.46 34.25 2.65
CA TRP A 606 6.90 35.28 3.52
C TRP A 606 7.46 36.69 3.27
N ASP A 607 8.60 36.79 2.58
CA ASP A 607 9.17 38.06 2.09
C ASP A 607 8.29 38.78 1.04
N LEU A 608 7.34 38.08 0.43
CA LEU A 608 6.42 38.61 -0.59
C LEU A 608 5.05 39.04 -0.02
N MET A 609 4.83 38.90 1.30
CA MET A 609 3.51 39.08 1.92
C MET A 609 3.23 40.54 2.33
N ASP A 610 2.14 41.10 1.80
CA ASP A 610 1.51 42.35 2.26
C ASP A 610 0.38 42.08 3.29
N GLU A 611 -0.29 43.14 3.77
CA GLU A 611 -1.37 43.00 4.75
C GLU A 611 -2.60 42.30 4.16
N ASP A 612 -3.00 42.68 2.94
CA ASP A 612 -4.16 42.09 2.25
C ASP A 612 -3.99 40.59 2.00
N ARG A 613 -2.82 40.15 1.52
CA ARG A 613 -2.55 38.71 1.29
C ARG A 613 -2.53 37.92 2.59
N ARG A 614 -2.06 38.50 3.71
CA ARG A 614 -2.07 37.82 5.02
C ARG A 614 -3.50 37.54 5.48
N ASP A 615 -4.38 38.53 5.37
CA ASP A 615 -5.79 38.36 5.77
C ASP A 615 -6.51 37.32 4.89
N LEU A 616 -6.19 37.27 3.59
CA LEU A 616 -6.71 36.24 2.69
C LEU A 616 -6.17 34.85 3.04
N LEU A 617 -4.87 34.73 3.30
CA LEU A 617 -4.25 33.46 3.66
C LEU A 617 -4.84 32.88 4.95
N GLU A 618 -5.09 33.68 5.99
CA GLU A 618 -5.72 33.17 7.21
C GLU A 618 -7.13 32.61 6.96
N ARG A 619 -7.92 33.28 6.11
CA ARG A 619 -9.24 32.74 5.69
C ARG A 619 -9.10 31.44 4.91
N GLU A 620 -8.12 31.34 4.02
CA GLU A 620 -7.84 30.12 3.26
C GLU A 620 -7.43 28.97 4.19
N ILE A 621 -6.60 29.25 5.21
CA ILE A 621 -6.19 28.26 6.21
C ILE A 621 -7.39 27.78 7.02
N ASP A 622 -8.24 28.69 7.49
CA ASP A 622 -9.44 28.35 8.27
C ASP A 622 -10.46 27.53 7.47
N LEU A 623 -10.56 27.76 6.16
CA LEU A 623 -11.49 27.02 5.30
C LEU A 623 -10.91 25.69 4.81
N GLN A 624 -9.67 25.69 4.31
CA GLN A 624 -9.09 24.57 3.58
C GLN A 624 -8.20 23.66 4.45
N LEU A 625 -7.64 24.17 5.54
CA LEU A 625 -6.75 23.44 6.45
C LEU A 625 -7.37 23.24 7.85
N SER A 626 -8.70 23.37 7.96
CA SER A 626 -9.47 23.18 9.20
C SER A 626 -9.35 21.80 9.83
N HIS A 627 -8.87 20.80 9.09
CA HIS A 627 -8.67 19.43 9.53
C HIS A 627 -7.27 19.17 10.12
N VAL A 628 -6.35 20.14 10.04
CA VAL A 628 -5.00 20.07 10.63
C VAL A 628 -4.66 21.26 11.54
N PRO A 629 -5.57 21.72 12.44
CA PRO A 629 -5.29 22.86 13.31
C PRO A 629 -4.17 22.57 14.32
N TRP A 630 -3.91 21.28 14.58
CA TRP A 630 -2.86 20.79 15.46
C TRP A 630 -1.46 20.83 14.84
N ALA A 631 -1.32 21.02 13.52
CA ALA A 631 -0.02 21.06 12.87
C ALA A 631 0.72 22.37 13.17
N ARG A 632 2.03 22.30 13.42
CA ARG A 632 2.81 23.51 13.74
C ARG A 632 3.02 24.38 12.51
N ARG A 633 2.61 25.65 12.63
CA ARG A 633 2.73 26.66 11.57
C ARG A 633 4.02 27.47 11.73
N VAL A 634 4.86 27.49 10.71
CA VAL A 634 6.09 28.28 10.70
C VAL A 634 6.15 29.15 9.44
N ASN A 635 6.24 30.46 9.63
CA ASN A 635 6.31 31.41 8.53
C ASN A 635 7.76 31.71 8.20
N ILE A 636 8.21 31.35 7.00
CA ILE A 636 9.63 31.38 6.60
C ILE A 636 9.84 32.07 5.24
N SER A 637 11.08 32.42 4.96
CA SER A 637 11.53 32.73 3.60
C SER A 637 12.82 31.99 3.30
N ALA A 638 12.71 30.91 2.54
CA ALA A 638 13.86 30.13 2.08
C ALA A 638 14.85 30.96 1.25
N LYS A 639 14.37 32.01 0.57
CA LYS A 639 15.21 32.91 -0.23
C LYS A 639 16.08 33.82 0.63
N THR A 640 15.50 34.41 1.67
CA THR A 640 16.20 35.39 2.53
C THR A 640 16.88 34.73 3.74
N GLY A 641 16.47 33.52 4.13
CA GLY A 641 16.86 32.88 5.39
C GLY A 641 15.99 33.29 6.58
N ARG A 642 14.95 34.10 6.38
CA ARG A 642 14.09 34.57 7.48
C ARG A 642 13.43 33.38 8.20
N ALA A 643 13.62 33.34 9.52
CA ALA A 643 12.95 32.46 10.46
C ALA A 643 13.18 30.95 10.25
N LEU A 644 14.25 30.55 9.55
CA LEU A 644 14.57 29.14 9.34
C LEU A 644 14.93 28.41 10.64
N GLN A 645 15.53 29.11 11.61
CA GLN A 645 15.83 28.59 12.95
C GLN A 645 14.60 28.16 13.76
N LYS A 646 13.39 28.51 13.30
CA LYS A 646 12.14 28.06 13.95
C LYS A 646 11.70 26.66 13.50
N LEU A 647 12.29 26.12 12.43
CA LEU A 647 11.91 24.81 11.90
C LEU A 647 12.34 23.67 12.82
N GLU A 648 13.57 23.67 13.32
CA GLU A 648 14.07 22.60 14.20
C GLU A 648 13.26 22.48 15.52
N PRO A 649 13.00 23.57 16.27
CA PRO A 649 12.13 23.49 17.45
C PRO A 649 10.73 22.97 17.14
N ALA A 650 10.15 23.34 16.00
CA ALA A 650 8.83 22.86 15.58
C ALA A 650 8.84 21.37 15.21
N MET A 651 9.92 20.88 14.59
CA MET A 651 10.08 19.46 14.29
C MET A 651 10.29 18.62 15.54
N LEU A 652 11.11 19.09 16.49
CA LEU A 652 11.31 18.43 17.78
C LEU A 652 10.00 18.35 18.57
N GLU A 653 9.25 19.46 18.68
CA GLU A 653 7.93 19.47 19.35
C GLU A 653 6.93 18.48 18.70
N ALA A 654 6.95 18.39 17.36
CA ALA A 654 6.11 17.47 16.60
C ALA A 654 6.51 16.00 16.83
N LEU A 655 7.82 15.71 16.85
CA LEU A 655 8.34 14.37 17.12
C LEU A 655 8.15 13.95 18.57
N ASP A 656 8.36 14.84 19.54
CA ASP A 656 8.09 14.57 20.96
C ASP A 656 6.62 14.21 21.16
N SER A 657 5.71 14.92 20.48
CA SER A 657 4.29 14.61 20.46
C SER A 657 3.99 13.27 19.79
N TRP A 658 4.69 12.96 18.70
CA TRP A 658 4.56 11.71 17.94
C TRP A 658 5.22 10.51 18.63
N ASP A 659 6.13 10.73 19.58
CA ASP A 659 6.74 9.67 20.38
C ASP A 659 5.98 9.46 21.71
N ARG A 660 5.04 10.35 22.04
CA ARG A 660 4.44 10.45 23.37
C ARG A 660 3.53 9.27 23.70
N ARG A 661 3.85 8.58 24.80
CA ARG A 661 2.99 7.62 25.49
C ARG A 661 2.19 8.29 26.62
N ILE A 662 0.89 8.03 26.68
CA ILE A 662 0.01 8.37 27.80
C ILE A 662 -0.22 7.09 28.61
N PRO A 663 0.08 7.10 29.91
CA PRO A 663 -0.23 5.96 30.78
C PRO A 663 -1.71 5.61 30.77
N THR A 664 -2.03 4.31 30.69
CA THR A 664 -3.41 3.81 30.58
C THR A 664 -4.29 4.29 31.74
N SER A 665 -3.76 4.32 32.97
CA SER A 665 -4.46 4.82 34.16
C SER A 665 -4.84 6.29 34.04
N ARG A 666 -3.90 7.14 33.59
CA ARG A 666 -4.13 8.58 33.39
C ARG A 666 -5.15 8.83 32.28
N LEU A 667 -5.06 8.09 31.17
CA LEU A 667 -6.01 8.18 30.06
C LEU A 667 -7.43 7.84 30.52
N ASN A 668 -7.62 6.75 31.25
CA ASN A 668 -8.94 6.33 31.74
C ASN A 668 -9.51 7.27 32.80
N THR A 669 -8.68 7.83 33.67
CA THR A 669 -9.11 8.83 34.66
C THR A 669 -9.63 10.10 33.99
N TRP A 670 -8.90 10.60 33.00
CA TRP A 670 -9.34 11.74 32.18
C TRP A 670 -10.64 11.41 31.42
N LEU A 671 -10.69 10.26 30.77
CA LEU A 671 -11.83 9.85 29.97
C LEU A 671 -13.11 9.78 30.82
N ARG A 672 -13.05 9.16 32.00
CA ARG A 672 -14.18 9.12 32.95
C ARG A 672 -14.69 10.51 33.30
N THR A 673 -13.78 11.46 33.54
CA THR A 673 -14.12 12.86 33.84
C THR A 673 -14.85 13.51 32.66
N VAL A 674 -14.37 13.31 31.43
CA VAL A 674 -15.02 13.85 30.23
C VAL A 674 -16.41 13.25 30.00
N LEU A 675 -16.55 11.93 30.14
CA LEU A 675 -17.82 11.21 29.94
C LEU A 675 -18.90 11.60 30.96
N GLN A 676 -18.51 11.98 32.18
CA GLN A 676 -19.43 12.48 33.20
C GLN A 676 -20.03 13.85 32.84
N VAL A 677 -19.25 14.71 32.17
CA VAL A 677 -19.69 16.06 31.78
C VAL A 677 -20.48 16.01 30.48
N VAL A 678 -20.01 15.25 29.48
CA VAL A 678 -20.63 15.15 28.16
C VAL A 678 -20.77 13.67 27.78
N PRO A 679 -21.91 13.01 28.09
CA PRO A 679 -22.11 11.60 27.74
C PRO A 679 -22.30 11.40 26.23
N PRO A 680 -22.02 10.18 25.70
CA PRO A 680 -22.28 9.84 24.30
C PRO A 680 -23.76 9.98 23.92
N PRO A 681 -24.10 10.28 22.65
CA PRO A 681 -25.49 10.30 22.19
C PRO A 681 -26.16 8.93 22.24
N LEU A 682 -27.48 8.90 22.43
CA LEU A 682 -28.30 7.68 22.47
C LEU A 682 -28.49 7.08 21.07
N ARG A 683 -28.32 5.76 20.91
CA ARG A 683 -28.61 5.04 19.67
C ARG A 683 -29.45 3.79 19.96
N GLY A 684 -30.53 3.57 19.21
CA GLY A 684 -31.39 2.38 19.35
C GLY A 684 -31.97 2.18 20.77
N GLY A 685 -32.20 3.27 21.51
CA GLY A 685 -32.75 3.22 22.87
C GLY A 685 -31.77 2.83 23.99
N ARG A 686 -30.47 2.67 23.70
CA ARG A 686 -29.43 2.43 24.71
C ARG A 686 -28.27 3.40 24.57
N LEU A 687 -27.71 3.80 25.72
CA LEU A 687 -26.51 4.64 25.76
C LEU A 687 -25.27 3.75 25.55
N PRO A 688 -24.45 3.99 24.52
CA PRO A 688 -23.18 3.29 24.40
C PRO A 688 -22.28 3.69 25.58
N ARG A 689 -21.75 2.71 26.30
CA ARG A 689 -20.81 2.93 27.42
C ARG A 689 -19.40 2.68 26.92
N VAL A 690 -18.49 3.60 27.23
CA VAL A 690 -17.06 3.35 27.08
C VAL A 690 -16.59 2.64 28.34
N LEU A 691 -16.04 1.44 28.16
CA LEU A 691 -15.56 0.59 29.25
C LEU A 691 -14.21 1.10 29.74
N PHE A 692 -13.27 1.20 28.81
CA PHE A 692 -11.93 1.75 29.03
C PHE A 692 -11.31 2.19 27.70
N ALA A 693 -10.16 2.85 27.78
CA ALA A 693 -9.33 3.22 26.65
C ALA A 693 -7.86 2.83 26.90
N THR A 694 -7.13 2.57 25.83
CA THR A 694 -5.68 2.37 25.87
C THR A 694 -5.02 3.05 24.68
N GLN A 695 -3.74 3.41 24.81
CA GLN A 695 -2.95 3.84 23.67
C GLN A 695 -2.25 2.62 23.07
N ALA A 696 -2.71 2.19 21.91
CA ALA A 696 -2.18 1.02 21.21
C ALA A 696 -0.91 1.33 20.42
N SER A 697 -0.75 2.55 19.92
CA SER A 697 0.48 2.97 19.23
C SER A 697 0.87 4.39 19.63
N THR A 698 2.17 4.68 19.61
CA THR A 698 2.72 6.02 19.75
C THR A 698 2.99 6.67 18.41
N ARG A 699 3.30 5.91 17.34
CA ARG A 699 3.90 6.41 16.09
C ARG A 699 3.09 6.04 14.83
N PRO A 700 1.93 6.67 14.55
CA PRO A 700 1.32 7.79 15.29
C PRO A 700 0.54 7.37 16.55
N PRO A 701 0.16 8.33 17.41
CA PRO A 701 -0.66 8.07 18.57
C PRO A 701 -2.03 7.49 18.19
N VAL A 702 -2.27 6.23 18.50
CA VAL A 702 -3.55 5.54 18.28
C VAL A 702 -4.18 5.21 19.63
N ILE A 703 -5.32 5.84 19.92
CA ILE A 703 -6.13 5.59 21.11
C ILE A 703 -7.27 4.65 20.73
N VAL A 704 -7.38 3.51 21.42
CA VAL A 704 -8.44 2.53 21.21
C VAL A 704 -9.45 2.66 22.34
N LEU A 705 -10.71 2.89 21.99
CA LEU A 705 -11.84 2.92 22.91
C LEU A 705 -12.57 1.58 22.87
N PHE A 706 -12.65 0.89 24.00
CA PHE A 706 -13.47 -0.32 24.13
C PHE A 706 -14.86 0.06 24.61
N THR A 707 -15.88 -0.26 23.80
CA THR A 707 -17.24 0.22 24.03
C THR A 707 -18.27 -0.90 23.94
N THR A 708 -19.41 -0.69 24.61
CA THR A 708 -20.56 -1.62 24.51
C THR A 708 -21.38 -1.42 23.24
N GLY A 709 -21.08 -0.39 22.45
CA GLY A 709 -21.83 0.02 21.27
C GLY A 709 -21.06 1.07 20.48
N PHE A 710 -21.41 1.23 19.21
CA PHE A 710 -20.73 2.16 18.30
C PHE A 710 -20.78 3.61 18.81
N LEU A 711 -19.66 4.32 18.71
CA LEU A 711 -19.60 5.77 18.92
C LEU A 711 -19.58 6.49 17.57
N GLU A 712 -20.44 7.49 17.41
CA GLU A 712 -20.52 8.28 16.19
C GLU A 712 -19.27 9.14 15.95
N HIS A 713 -18.97 9.40 14.67
CA HIS A 713 -17.83 10.21 14.24
C HIS A 713 -17.77 11.59 14.92
N GLY A 714 -18.92 12.26 15.08
CA GLY A 714 -18.98 13.56 15.75
C GLY A 714 -18.50 13.49 17.21
N TYR A 715 -18.87 12.43 17.93
CA TYR A 715 -18.43 12.22 19.31
C TYR A 715 -16.96 11.81 19.40
N ARG A 716 -16.46 11.02 18.43
CA ARG A 716 -15.01 10.71 18.33
C ARG A 716 -14.18 11.97 18.13
N ARG A 717 -14.58 12.86 17.22
CA ARG A 717 -13.91 14.16 17.02
C ARG A 717 -13.95 15.04 18.28
N PHE A 718 -15.05 15.01 19.03
CA PHE A 718 -15.14 15.69 20.32
C PHE A 718 -14.12 15.13 21.31
N LEU A 719 -14.01 13.80 21.44
CA LEU A 719 -13.03 13.16 22.31
C LEU A 719 -11.60 13.47 21.87
N GLU A 720 -11.31 13.44 20.56
CA GLU A 720 -9.99 13.82 20.03
C GLU A 720 -9.63 15.25 20.40
N ARG A 721 -10.54 16.20 20.19
CA ARG A 721 -10.32 17.61 20.56
C ARG A 721 -10.04 17.76 22.06
N ARG A 722 -10.83 17.12 22.92
CA ARG A 722 -10.62 17.16 24.38
C ARG A 722 -9.31 16.49 24.79
N LEU A 723 -8.92 15.43 24.10
CA LEU A 723 -7.68 14.70 24.34
C LEU A 723 -6.48 15.60 24.00
N ARG A 724 -6.55 16.34 22.89
CA ARG A 724 -5.54 17.32 22.53
C ARG A 724 -5.47 18.49 23.52
N GLU A 725 -6.62 18.98 24.00
CA GLU A 725 -6.67 20.03 25.02
C GLU A 725 -5.98 19.62 26.35
N GLU A 726 -6.10 18.36 26.77
CA GLU A 726 -5.49 17.85 28.02
C GLU A 726 -4.03 17.41 27.84
N PHE A 727 -3.73 16.67 26.78
CA PHE A 727 -2.45 15.98 26.61
C PHE A 727 -1.53 16.59 25.56
N GLY A 728 -2.00 17.54 24.74
CA GLY A 728 -1.23 18.17 23.67
C GLY A 728 -1.34 17.43 22.33
N PHE A 729 -0.24 16.92 21.81
CA PHE A 729 -0.09 16.39 20.43
C PHE A 729 0.01 17.44 19.34
N GLU A 730 0.65 18.55 19.67
CA GLU A 730 1.05 19.58 18.73
C GLU A 730 2.02 18.99 17.68
N GLY A 731 1.72 19.15 16.40
CA GLY A 731 2.52 18.59 15.31
C GLY A 731 2.36 17.09 15.06
N SER A 732 1.54 16.37 15.85
CA SER A 732 1.28 14.94 15.64
C SER A 732 -0.19 14.65 15.29
N PRO A 733 -0.46 13.81 14.28
CA PRO A 733 -1.80 13.25 14.09
C PRO A 733 -2.17 12.38 15.31
N VAL A 734 -3.45 12.30 15.65
CA VAL A 734 -3.97 11.42 16.71
C VAL A 734 -5.14 10.67 16.11
N ARG A 735 -5.16 9.35 16.26
CA ARG A 735 -6.24 8.49 15.75
C ARG A 735 -7.03 7.92 16.93
N ILE A 736 -8.35 7.96 16.85
CA ILE A 736 -9.25 7.33 17.82
C ILE A 736 -9.99 6.17 17.14
N ALA A 737 -9.59 4.96 17.46
CA ALA A 737 -10.25 3.72 17.05
C ALA A 737 -11.31 3.31 18.08
N VAL A 738 -12.39 2.66 17.63
CA VAL A 738 -13.47 2.19 18.50
C VAL A 738 -13.67 0.70 18.28
N ARG A 739 -13.55 -0.09 19.35
CA ARG A 739 -13.83 -1.52 19.35
C ARG A 739 -15.12 -1.79 20.09
N VAL A 740 -16.13 -2.21 19.34
CA VAL A 740 -17.44 -2.58 19.87
C VAL A 740 -17.39 -4.04 20.29
N ARG A 741 -17.82 -4.34 21.52
CA ARG A 741 -17.92 -5.71 22.00
C ARG A 741 -18.91 -6.52 21.16
N GLU A 742 -18.47 -7.68 20.66
CA GLU A 742 -19.36 -8.69 20.09
C GLU A 742 -20.16 -9.40 21.20
N LYS A 743 -21.47 -9.59 20.99
CA LYS A 743 -22.28 -10.38 21.92
C LYS A 743 -21.86 -11.84 21.80
N ARG A 744 -21.29 -12.41 22.86
CA ARG A 744 -21.17 -13.88 23.00
C ARG A 744 -22.52 -14.51 22.68
N GLY A 745 -22.57 -15.32 21.63
CA GLY A 745 -23.70 -16.20 21.35
C GLY A 745 -24.00 -17.02 22.61
N ARG A 746 -25.28 -17.09 22.97
CA ARG A 746 -25.72 -17.96 24.08
C ARG A 746 -25.29 -19.39 23.74
N LYS A 747 -24.40 -19.96 24.56
CA LYS A 747 -24.06 -21.39 24.56
C LYS A 747 -25.31 -22.25 24.72
#